data_AF-A0AA40VSK9-F1
#
_entry.id   AF-A0AA40VSK9-F1
#
_cell.length_a   1.000
_cell.length_b   1.000
_cell.length_c   1.000
_cell.angle_alpha   90.00
_cell.angle_beta   90.00
_cell.angle_gamma   90.00
#
_symmetry.space_group_name_H-M   'P 1'
#
loop_
_entity.id
_entity.type
_entity.pdbx_description
1 polymer ?
#
loop_
_entity_poly.entity_id
_entity_poly.type
_entity_poly.pdbx_seq_one_letter_code
_entity_poly.pdbx_strand_id
1 'polypeptide(L)'
;MSDRINSSDFPTIGIPASSLGVVLQRGGEELILEKVLDRFTVRPATDFPPQQLSQVSWGIWQRSIPQARLELFTVAPNQLEVAMSQARAAENVAFASHVYKIKDNPGTFVYLNDQITIQFASSVDADSINAIASTFSLVQERPILGLPNAFVFLVSKQATENPIKITNQLQGLPEVLAAEPNILVQSETHYQPRDSLYPQQWYLNHNGGKQLATGSHISIEKAWDITRGIRSVIVAVVDDSFDLNHPDFQGNGKIVAPRDLKENDFLPLPDEEEASHGTACAGIALAEENGTGIVGVAPGCALMPIRSTGFLDDQSVEDIFNWAIEKGASVISCSWGASAVYFPLSLRQRAAITRAATKGRNGKGCVILFAAGNANRPVNGTVNERNWPKNILQGNTNWLSGFTVHPDVIAIAASTSLNKKAAYSNWGTNISVCAPSNNAPPGISFQETGFVYTQPAIATFLSGLGVFTTDQLGAAGYDPSNFTDNFGGTSSATPVVAGVAALVLSVNSDLTAQQVKRILQDTADKIVDPDPDPQLGLREGTYDGNGHCQWFGYGKANAARAVQAAQQQRAATSNATKQVQGANYNQVAIPDNDRQGVKSAIAISDTGSVRDIQVKINLTHDFLGDLEIYLIAPNNGRVLLQSRILGRRTSLQTTYTVRSHPALKQMLSLSSQGNWQLWVIDYVPQDVGKLNTWELTLGI
;
A
#
# COMPACT_ATOMS: atom_id res chain seq x y z
N MET A 1 34.55 34.99 42.70
CA MET A 1 34.63 33.56 43.06
C MET A 1 33.67 32.86 42.12
N SER A 2 34.18 32.07 41.19
CA SER A 2 33.38 31.35 40.20
C SER A 2 33.06 29.96 40.73
N ASP A 3 31.83 29.75 41.17
CA ASP A 3 31.35 28.41 41.49
C ASP A 3 31.12 27.68 40.16
N ARG A 4 32.05 26.79 39.80
CA ARG A 4 31.86 25.84 38.70
C ARG A 4 30.88 24.78 39.18
N ILE A 5 29.66 24.81 38.63
CA ILE A 5 28.70 23.71 38.75
C ILE A 5 29.31 22.49 38.06
N ASN A 6 29.51 21.40 38.79
CA ASN A 6 29.94 20.12 38.24
C ASN A 6 28.72 19.30 37.80
N SER A 7 28.89 18.43 36.79
CA SER A 7 27.85 17.48 36.35
C SER A 7 27.30 16.57 37.46
N SER A 8 28.04 16.44 38.58
CA SER A 8 27.65 15.68 39.76
C SER A 8 26.64 16.38 40.69
N ASP A 9 26.32 17.66 40.44
CA ASP A 9 25.54 18.49 41.36
C ASP A 9 24.02 18.45 41.09
N PHE A 10 23.56 17.62 40.14
CA PHE A 10 22.14 17.49 39.80
C PHE A 10 21.48 16.28 40.51
N PRO A 11 20.34 16.47 41.22
CA PRO A 11 19.65 15.39 41.92
C PRO A 11 19.07 14.33 40.96
N THR A 12 19.22 13.06 41.32
CA THR A 12 18.83 11.89 40.51
C THR A 12 17.32 11.67 40.47
N ILE A 13 16.62 12.40 39.60
CA ILE A 13 15.37 11.96 39.00
C ILE A 13 15.70 11.72 37.53
N GLY A 14 15.97 10.47 37.14
CA GLY A 14 16.42 10.16 35.79
C GLY A 14 16.89 8.72 35.58
N ILE A 15 17.28 8.42 34.34
CA ILE A 15 17.78 7.11 33.89
C ILE A 15 18.93 6.65 34.82
N PRO A 16 18.88 5.41 35.36
CA PRO A 16 19.94 4.92 36.25
C PRO A 16 21.33 5.08 35.64
N ALA A 17 22.34 5.39 36.45
CA ALA A 17 23.71 5.58 35.96
C ALA A 17 24.24 4.39 35.14
N SER A 18 23.79 3.17 35.47
CA SER A 18 24.10 1.93 34.74
C SER A 18 23.46 1.83 33.35
N SER A 19 22.42 2.62 33.09
CA SER A 19 21.64 2.66 31.85
C SER A 19 21.95 3.88 30.97
N LEU A 20 22.82 4.79 31.43
CA LEU A 20 23.24 5.95 30.65
C LEU A 20 23.91 5.53 29.34
N GLY A 21 23.44 6.10 28.22
CA GLY A 21 24.01 5.86 26.90
C GLY A 21 23.48 4.59 26.21
N VAL A 22 22.46 3.95 26.78
CA VAL A 22 21.71 2.82 26.17
C VAL A 22 20.19 3.00 26.26
N VAL A 23 19.70 4.15 26.71
CA VAL A 23 18.28 4.49 26.67
C VAL A 23 18.10 5.62 25.67
N LEU A 24 17.39 5.36 24.58
CA LEU A 24 17.11 6.34 23.55
C LEU A 24 15.71 6.90 23.76
N GLN A 25 15.62 8.21 23.91
CA GLN A 25 14.37 8.91 24.10
C GLN A 25 13.96 9.57 22.80
N ARG A 26 12.74 9.27 22.35
CA ARG A 26 12.25 9.77 21.06
C ARG A 26 10.73 9.80 21.02
N GLY A 27 10.15 10.96 20.71
CA GLY A 27 8.71 11.12 20.51
C GLY A 27 7.88 10.86 21.77
N GLY A 28 8.48 11.02 22.95
CA GLY A 28 7.86 10.72 24.25
C GLY A 28 7.95 9.25 24.70
N GLU A 29 8.70 8.41 23.98
CA GLU A 29 8.91 7.00 24.31
C GLU A 29 10.40 6.69 24.63
N GLU A 30 10.62 5.65 25.43
CA GLU A 30 11.95 5.11 25.74
C GLU A 30 12.23 3.83 24.95
N LEU A 31 13.32 3.82 24.19
CA LEU A 31 13.82 2.66 23.47
C LEU A 31 15.10 2.16 24.11
N ILE A 32 15.11 0.91 24.56
CA ILE A 32 16.32 0.29 25.09
C ILE A 32 17.22 -0.11 23.92
N LEU A 33 18.47 0.31 23.99
CA LEU A 33 19.48 0.03 22.98
C LEU A 33 20.51 -0.98 23.47
N GLU A 34 21.09 -1.68 22.51
CA GLU A 34 22.27 -2.51 22.70
C GLU A 34 23.40 -1.98 21.82
N LYS A 35 24.60 -1.84 22.39
CA LYS A 35 25.79 -1.46 21.62
C LYS A 35 26.19 -2.60 20.71
N VAL A 36 26.41 -2.30 19.44
CA VAL A 36 27.01 -3.24 18.50
C VAL A 36 28.52 -3.23 18.73
N LEU A 37 29.08 -4.41 18.98
CA LEU A 37 30.46 -4.52 19.46
C LEU A 37 31.52 -4.52 18.35
N ASP A 38 31.14 -4.76 17.09
CA ASP A 38 32.08 -4.97 15.98
C ASP A 38 32.18 -3.78 15.01
N ARG A 39 31.50 -2.65 15.27
CA ARG A 39 31.43 -1.52 14.34
C ARG A 39 31.10 -0.19 15.00
N PHE A 40 31.54 0.88 14.34
CA PHE A 40 31.28 2.27 14.75
C PHE A 40 31.21 3.18 13.53
N THR A 41 30.69 4.39 13.70
CA THR A 41 30.63 5.41 12.66
C THR A 41 31.49 6.61 12.99
N VAL A 42 32.03 7.23 11.95
CA VAL A 42 32.84 8.44 12.02
C VAL A 42 32.26 9.52 11.12
N ARG A 43 32.15 10.75 11.62
CA ARG A 43 31.89 11.95 10.82
C ARG A 43 33.21 12.66 10.56
N PRO A 44 33.64 12.81 9.30
CA PRO A 44 34.78 13.63 8.96
C PRO A 44 34.61 15.11 9.33
N ALA A 45 35.73 15.79 9.63
CA ALA A 45 35.76 17.24 9.85
C ALA A 45 35.73 18.05 8.55
N THR A 46 36.27 17.50 7.47
CA THR A 46 36.27 18.04 6.10
C THR A 46 35.98 16.89 5.12
N ASP A 47 35.77 17.19 3.83
CA ASP A 47 35.55 16.14 2.83
C ASP A 47 36.75 15.18 2.82
N PHE A 48 36.51 13.96 3.28
CA PHE A 48 37.49 12.91 3.47
C PHE A 48 37.56 12.09 2.18
N PRO A 49 38.64 12.17 1.40
CA PRO A 49 38.70 11.45 0.13
C PRO A 49 38.55 9.94 0.38
N PRO A 50 37.70 9.22 -0.38
CA PRO A 50 37.46 7.79 -0.16
C PRO A 50 38.74 6.94 -0.14
N GLN A 51 39.78 7.34 -0.89
CA GLN A 51 41.06 6.64 -0.89
C GLN A 51 41.74 6.64 0.49
N GLN A 52 41.56 7.70 1.28
CA GLN A 52 42.14 7.80 2.62
C GLN A 52 41.37 6.96 3.65
N LEU A 53 40.06 6.75 3.46
CA LEU A 53 39.22 5.99 4.41
C LEU A 53 39.68 4.54 4.53
N SER A 54 40.19 3.98 3.45
CA SER A 54 40.76 2.62 3.41
C SER A 54 42.15 2.49 4.06
N GLN A 55 42.81 3.61 4.39
CA GLN A 55 44.19 3.64 4.89
C GLN A 55 44.29 3.99 6.37
N VAL A 56 43.17 4.23 7.06
CA VAL A 56 43.18 4.56 8.48
C VAL A 56 43.56 3.34 9.32
N SER A 57 44.31 3.56 10.41
CA SER A 57 44.82 2.48 11.27
C SER A 57 43.82 1.95 12.29
N TRP A 58 42.71 2.66 12.51
CA TRP A 58 41.78 2.41 13.60
C TRP A 58 40.57 1.55 13.21
N GLY A 59 40.44 1.12 11.96
CA GLY A 59 39.36 0.21 11.56
C GLY A 59 39.27 -0.06 10.07
N ILE A 60 38.46 -1.04 9.70
CA ILE A 60 38.23 -1.42 8.30
C ILE A 60 36.99 -0.69 7.79
N TRP A 61 37.20 0.28 6.90
CA TRP A 61 36.10 1.00 6.24
C TRP A 61 35.17 0.04 5.49
N GLN A 62 33.86 0.31 5.55
CA GLN A 62 32.83 -0.51 4.90
C GLN A 62 32.08 0.27 3.82
N ARG A 63 31.44 1.37 4.22
CA ARG A 63 30.61 2.19 3.34
C ARG A 63 30.37 3.57 3.94
N SER A 64 30.07 4.53 3.06
CA SER A 64 29.57 5.84 3.43
C SER A 64 28.05 5.82 3.64
N ILE A 65 27.56 6.70 4.52
CA ILE A 65 26.15 7.03 4.75
C ILE A 65 25.99 8.52 4.41
N PRO A 66 25.82 8.86 3.11
CA PRO A 66 25.99 10.23 2.63
C PRO A 66 25.02 11.23 3.28
N GLN A 67 23.79 10.82 3.57
CA GLN A 67 22.75 11.67 4.14
C GLN A 67 23.13 12.27 5.51
N ALA A 68 24.03 11.62 6.25
CA ALA A 68 24.57 12.12 7.53
C ALA A 68 26.06 12.41 7.51
N ARG A 69 26.72 12.33 6.34
CA ARG A 69 28.18 12.45 6.22
C ARG A 69 28.92 11.51 7.18
N LEU A 70 28.39 10.31 7.40
CA LEU A 70 29.00 9.28 8.26
C LEU A 70 29.71 8.22 7.44
N GLU A 71 30.78 7.70 7.98
CA GLU A 71 31.57 6.59 7.43
C GLU A 71 31.52 5.42 8.41
N LEU A 72 31.13 4.24 7.93
CA LEU A 72 31.00 3.03 8.74
C LEU A 72 32.30 2.23 8.72
N PHE A 73 32.78 1.85 9.91
CA PHE A 73 33.97 1.03 10.09
C PHE A 73 33.66 -0.22 10.92
N THR A 74 34.39 -1.30 10.65
CA THR A 74 34.34 -2.54 11.43
C THR A 74 35.68 -2.85 12.08
N VAL A 75 35.62 -3.54 13.20
CA VAL A 75 36.77 -3.95 14.03
C VAL A 75 36.46 -5.27 14.76
N ALA A 76 37.49 -5.91 15.29
CA ALA A 76 37.27 -7.01 16.24
C ALA A 76 36.51 -6.51 17.48
N PRO A 77 35.56 -7.28 18.06
CA PRO A 77 34.71 -6.80 19.14
C PRO A 77 35.43 -6.23 20.38
N ASN A 78 36.60 -6.77 20.70
CA ASN A 78 37.43 -6.31 21.81
C ASN A 78 38.28 -5.05 21.50
N GLN A 79 38.28 -4.57 20.26
CA GLN A 79 39.03 -3.39 19.81
C GLN A 79 38.17 -2.14 19.63
N LEU A 80 36.84 -2.23 19.76
CA LEU A 80 35.90 -1.15 19.46
C LEU A 80 36.20 0.16 20.20
N GLU A 81 36.37 0.10 21.52
CA GLU A 81 36.61 1.32 22.31
C GLU A 81 37.97 1.95 22.00
N VAL A 82 39.01 1.14 21.75
CA VAL A 82 40.35 1.61 21.36
C VAL A 82 40.31 2.28 19.99
N ALA A 83 39.67 1.64 19.02
CA ALA A 83 39.48 2.14 17.67
C ALA A 83 38.73 3.49 17.65
N MET A 84 37.62 3.59 18.38
CA MET A 84 36.89 4.87 18.48
C MET A 84 37.70 5.95 19.19
N SER A 85 38.49 5.60 20.21
CA SER A 85 39.38 6.58 20.87
C SER A 85 40.44 7.12 19.91
N GLN A 86 41.08 6.25 19.12
CA GLN A 86 42.02 6.64 18.07
C GLN A 86 41.36 7.51 16.99
N ALA A 87 40.15 7.15 16.56
CA ALA A 87 39.38 7.94 15.61
C ALA A 87 39.08 9.35 16.17
N ARG A 88 38.64 9.48 17.43
CA ARG A 88 38.36 10.79 18.06
C ARG A 88 39.61 11.66 18.19
N ALA A 89 40.78 11.05 18.38
CA ALA A 89 42.05 11.76 18.46
C ALA A 89 42.56 12.27 17.11
N ALA A 90 42.08 11.72 15.98
CA ALA A 90 42.49 12.14 14.66
C ALA A 90 41.99 13.56 14.32
N GLU A 91 42.85 14.38 13.69
CA GLU A 91 42.52 15.78 13.38
C GLU A 91 41.36 15.89 12.37
N ASN A 92 41.31 14.98 11.39
CA ASN A 92 40.32 14.94 10.32
C ASN A 92 38.98 14.29 10.72
N VAL A 93 38.83 13.89 11.98
CA VAL A 93 37.58 13.35 12.53
C VAL A 93 36.91 14.40 13.42
N ALA A 94 35.65 14.72 13.09
CA ALA A 94 34.83 15.61 13.90
C ALA A 94 34.10 14.85 15.02
N PHE A 95 33.64 13.64 14.71
CA PHE A 95 32.80 12.85 15.61
C PHE A 95 32.99 11.37 15.37
N ALA A 96 32.98 10.56 16.43
CA ALA A 96 32.95 9.10 16.33
C ALA A 96 32.03 8.52 17.40
N SER A 97 31.22 7.54 17.00
CA SER A 97 30.17 6.99 17.85
C SER A 97 29.92 5.51 17.64
N HIS A 98 29.47 4.85 18.69
CA HIS A 98 28.92 3.50 18.66
C HIS A 98 27.78 3.39 17.64
N VAL A 99 27.68 2.21 17.02
CA VAL A 99 26.44 1.78 16.37
C VAL A 99 25.62 1.00 17.40
N TYR A 100 24.30 1.18 17.36
CA TYR A 100 23.37 0.55 18.28
C TYR A 100 22.39 -0.36 17.54
N LYS A 101 21.73 -1.25 18.28
CA LYS A 101 20.48 -1.92 17.90
C LYS A 101 19.42 -1.57 18.93
N ILE A 102 18.15 -1.63 18.55
CA ILE A 102 17.06 -1.58 19.52
C ILE A 102 16.91 -3.01 20.07
N LYS A 103 16.90 -3.16 21.40
CA LYS A 103 16.92 -4.46 22.09
C LYS A 103 15.82 -5.40 21.63
N ASP A 104 14.61 -4.87 21.44
CA ASP A 104 13.44 -5.64 21.01
C ASP A 104 13.25 -5.66 19.49
N ASN A 105 14.21 -5.13 18.72
CA ASN A 105 14.23 -5.17 17.26
C ASN A 105 15.65 -5.52 16.77
N PRO A 106 16.11 -6.77 17.00
CA PRO A 106 17.44 -7.21 16.62
C PRO A 106 17.59 -7.22 15.09
N GLY A 107 18.64 -6.56 14.59
CA GLY A 107 18.95 -6.49 13.16
C GLY A 107 18.82 -5.09 12.56
N THR A 108 18.10 -4.20 13.22
CA THR A 108 18.03 -2.77 12.84
C THR A 108 19.20 -2.01 13.45
N PHE A 109 20.09 -1.45 12.62
CA PHE A 109 21.17 -0.59 13.09
C PHE A 109 20.69 0.84 13.27
N VAL A 110 21.05 1.43 14.41
CA VAL A 110 20.85 2.84 14.75
C VAL A 110 22.21 3.52 14.76
N TYR A 111 22.38 4.52 13.91
CA TYR A 111 23.59 5.35 13.85
C TYR A 111 23.33 6.69 14.52
N LEU A 112 24.33 7.26 15.18
CA LEU A 112 24.24 8.60 15.76
C LEU A 112 24.96 9.60 14.86
N ASN A 113 24.40 10.80 14.72
CA ASN A 113 25.21 11.96 14.37
C ASN A 113 25.47 12.81 15.62
N ASP A 114 26.09 13.97 15.44
CA ASP A 114 26.48 14.90 16.49
C ASP A 114 25.42 15.99 16.74
N GLN A 115 24.16 15.77 16.38
CA GLN A 115 23.08 16.72 16.70
C GLN A 115 22.22 16.21 17.85
N ILE A 116 21.76 17.15 18.68
CA ILE A 116 20.78 16.93 19.74
C ILE A 116 19.70 18.00 19.61
N THR A 117 18.44 17.61 19.74
CA THR A 117 17.31 18.52 19.90
C THR A 117 17.01 18.68 21.39
N ILE A 118 16.91 19.91 21.87
CA ILE A 118 16.51 20.20 23.26
C ILE A 118 15.34 21.17 23.24
N GLN A 119 14.28 20.83 23.98
CA GLN A 119 13.19 21.74 24.32
C GLN A 119 13.30 22.09 25.80
N PHE A 120 13.43 23.38 26.09
CA PHE A 120 13.45 23.92 27.45
C PHE A 120 12.05 24.36 27.89
N ALA A 121 11.81 24.40 29.19
CA ALA A 121 10.58 24.97 29.73
C ALA A 121 10.45 26.45 29.33
N SER A 122 9.22 26.93 29.17
CA SER A 122 8.95 28.31 28.72
C SER A 122 9.47 29.38 29.68
N SER A 123 9.74 29.02 30.94
CA SER A 123 10.28 29.89 31.97
C SER A 123 11.81 30.01 31.95
N VAL A 124 12.51 29.20 31.16
CA VAL A 124 13.98 29.19 31.11
C VAL A 124 14.46 30.29 30.17
N ASP A 125 15.35 31.16 30.67
CA ASP A 125 15.93 32.26 29.92
C ASP A 125 17.16 31.86 29.10
N ALA A 126 17.61 32.77 28.23
CA ALA A 126 18.73 32.52 27.31
C ALA A 126 20.05 32.26 28.05
N ASP A 127 20.29 32.92 29.18
CA ASP A 127 21.52 32.75 29.96
C ASP A 127 21.58 31.36 30.60
N SER A 128 20.45 30.87 31.13
CA SER A 128 20.30 29.53 31.67
C SER A 128 20.47 28.46 30.58
N ILE A 129 19.87 28.67 29.41
CA ILE A 129 20.05 27.79 28.24
C ILE A 129 21.54 27.70 27.86
N ASN A 130 22.23 28.85 27.79
CA ASN A 130 23.65 28.92 27.47
C ASN A 130 24.52 28.22 28.53
N ALA A 131 24.19 28.35 29.81
CA ALA A 131 24.91 27.69 30.90
C ALA A 131 24.76 26.16 30.83
N ILE A 132 23.54 25.66 30.60
CA ILE A 132 23.28 24.23 30.42
C ILE A 132 24.02 23.71 29.19
N ALA A 133 23.89 24.37 28.03
CA ALA A 133 24.58 23.98 26.81
C ALA A 133 26.11 23.94 26.98
N SER A 134 26.68 24.93 27.65
CA SER A 134 28.13 25.00 27.91
C SER A 134 28.63 23.86 28.79
N THR A 135 27.82 23.39 29.74
CA THR A 135 28.15 22.27 30.64
C THR A 135 28.42 20.98 29.86
N PHE A 136 27.68 20.77 28.77
CA PHE A 136 27.80 19.59 27.91
C PHE A 136 28.63 19.84 26.65
N SER A 137 29.33 20.99 26.55
CA SER A 137 30.09 21.40 25.37
C SER A 137 29.25 21.39 24.09
N LEU A 138 28.01 21.88 24.19
CA LEU A 138 27.06 21.99 23.09
C LEU A 138 27.15 23.35 22.42
N VAL A 139 27.10 23.36 21.10
CA VAL A 139 27.05 24.59 20.29
C VAL A 139 25.67 24.71 19.67
N GLN A 140 24.94 25.79 19.95
CA GLN A 140 23.64 25.99 19.35
C GLN A 140 23.78 26.18 17.82
N GLU A 141 23.06 25.37 17.05
CA GLU A 141 23.06 25.44 15.59
C GLU A 141 21.92 26.32 15.09
N ARG A 142 20.68 26.02 15.50
CA ARG A 142 19.47 26.73 15.06
C ARG A 142 18.26 26.50 15.96
N PRO A 143 17.31 27.44 16.02
CA PRO A 143 16.00 27.18 16.63
C PRO A 143 15.16 26.20 15.78
N ILE A 144 14.16 25.58 16.41
CA ILE A 144 13.14 24.76 15.74
C ILE A 144 11.91 25.62 15.47
N LEU A 145 11.59 25.81 14.19
CA LEU A 145 10.44 26.62 13.78
C LEU A 145 9.13 25.98 14.28
N GLY A 146 8.27 26.80 14.89
CA GLY A 146 6.97 26.37 15.41
C GLY A 146 6.97 25.75 16.80
N LEU A 147 8.14 25.56 17.43
CA LEU A 147 8.25 25.12 18.83
C LEU A 147 9.01 26.16 19.67
N PRO A 148 8.36 26.81 20.66
CA PRO A 148 9.03 27.79 21.50
C PRO A 148 10.09 27.12 22.40
N ASN A 149 11.19 27.83 22.67
CA ASN A 149 12.32 27.34 23.48
C ASN A 149 12.88 25.98 23.04
N ALA A 150 12.80 25.66 21.75
CA ALA A 150 13.33 24.44 21.19
C ALA A 150 14.46 24.73 20.17
N PHE A 151 15.59 24.05 20.33
CA PHE A 151 16.80 24.29 19.54
C PHE A 151 17.49 22.99 19.16
N VAL A 152 18.19 23.04 18.03
CA VAL A 152 19.16 22.03 17.63
C VAL A 152 20.54 22.48 18.08
N PHE A 153 21.26 21.59 18.77
CA PHE A 153 22.63 21.78 19.22
C PHE A 153 23.55 20.76 18.56
N LEU A 154 24.79 21.15 18.32
CA LEU A 154 25.90 20.29 17.91
C LEU A 154 26.71 19.87 19.13
N VAL A 155 26.99 18.58 19.24
CA VAL A 155 27.95 18.00 20.17
C VAL A 155 29.35 18.30 19.66
N SER A 156 30.06 19.20 20.34
CA SER A 156 31.39 19.62 19.89
C SER A 156 32.46 18.53 20.11
N LYS A 157 33.63 18.68 19.49
CA LYS A 157 34.78 17.78 19.66
C LYS A 157 35.31 17.77 21.11
N GLN A 158 34.96 18.78 21.91
CA GLN A 158 35.31 18.89 23.33
C GLN A 158 34.39 18.07 24.24
N ALA A 159 33.24 17.61 23.76
CA ALA A 159 32.34 16.78 24.53
C ALA A 159 33.00 15.43 24.86
N THR A 160 32.92 15.01 26.12
CA THR A 160 33.49 13.75 26.61
C THR A 160 32.53 12.58 26.48
N GLU A 161 31.27 12.84 26.16
CA GLU A 161 30.20 11.86 26.10
C GLU A 161 29.49 11.83 24.74
N ASN A 162 28.83 10.71 24.46
CA ASN A 162 28.06 10.56 23.23
C ASN A 162 26.67 11.24 23.37
N PRO A 163 25.99 11.54 22.24
CA PRO A 163 24.72 12.23 22.26
C PRO A 163 23.65 11.60 23.14
N ILE A 164 23.57 10.26 23.21
CA ILE A 164 22.58 9.56 24.05
C ILE A 164 22.85 9.79 25.53
N LYS A 165 24.12 9.71 25.95
CA LYS A 165 24.48 9.98 27.35
C LYS A 165 24.15 11.41 27.74
N ILE A 166 24.51 12.37 26.88
CA ILE A 166 24.22 13.79 27.08
C ILE A 166 22.72 14.01 27.21
N THR A 167 21.90 13.45 26.31
CA THR A 167 20.44 13.61 26.40
C THR A 167 19.84 12.90 27.61
N ASN A 168 20.34 11.73 28.00
CA ASN A 168 19.88 11.06 29.22
C ASN A 168 20.13 11.90 30.47
N GLN A 169 21.25 12.63 30.53
CA GLN A 169 21.55 13.54 31.64
C GLN A 169 20.73 14.82 31.58
N LEU A 170 20.60 15.42 30.40
CA LEU A 170 19.77 16.63 30.20
C LEU A 170 18.32 16.42 30.63
N GLN A 171 17.76 15.22 30.43
CA GLN A 171 16.39 14.92 30.86
C GLN A 171 16.19 14.84 32.37
N GLY A 172 17.26 14.70 33.15
CA GLY A 172 17.18 14.81 34.60
C GLY A 172 17.05 16.25 35.10
N LEU A 173 17.19 17.24 34.21
CA LEU A 173 17.12 18.66 34.56
C LEU A 173 15.67 19.15 34.53
N PRO A 174 15.17 19.81 35.58
CA PRO A 174 13.81 20.38 35.59
C PRO A 174 13.60 21.47 34.53
N GLU A 175 14.67 22.06 34.01
CA GLU A 175 14.66 23.06 32.94
C GLU A 175 14.39 22.46 31.55
N VAL A 176 14.59 21.14 31.37
CA VAL A 176 14.52 20.46 30.08
C VAL A 176 13.23 19.66 29.99
N LEU A 177 12.37 20.00 29.02
CA LEU A 177 11.14 19.27 28.74
C LEU A 177 11.39 18.04 27.87
N ALA A 178 12.34 18.12 26.94
CA ALA A 178 12.76 17.02 26.10
C ALA A 178 14.21 17.22 25.65
N ALA A 179 14.99 16.14 25.60
CA ALA A 179 16.28 16.11 24.93
C ALA A 179 16.38 14.82 24.10
N GLU A 180 16.56 14.96 22.79
CA GLU A 180 16.52 13.85 21.84
C GLU A 180 17.79 13.86 20.98
N PRO A 181 18.60 12.78 20.99
CA PRO A 181 19.74 12.69 20.11
C PRO A 181 19.24 12.43 18.69
N ASN A 182 19.84 13.08 17.69
CA ASN A 182 19.50 12.78 16.31
C ASN A 182 20.15 11.46 15.88
N ILE A 183 19.31 10.54 15.41
CA ILE A 183 19.71 9.20 15.01
C ILE A 183 19.31 8.95 13.56
N LEU A 184 19.99 8.00 12.94
CA LEU A 184 19.68 7.50 11.62
C LEU A 184 19.32 6.02 11.69
N VAL A 185 18.21 5.69 11.03
CA VAL A 185 17.75 4.33 10.78
C VAL A 185 17.49 4.23 9.28
N GLN A 186 17.80 3.09 8.68
CA GLN A 186 17.53 2.87 7.26
C GLN A 186 16.02 2.88 7.01
N SER A 187 15.57 3.61 5.99
CA SER A 187 14.17 3.57 5.55
C SER A 187 13.81 2.17 5.07
N GLU A 188 12.61 1.69 5.38
CA GLU A 188 12.08 0.49 4.74
C GLU A 188 12.03 0.68 3.22
N THR A 189 12.49 -0.32 2.48
CA THR A 189 12.28 -0.39 1.03
C THR A 189 10.83 -0.76 0.78
N HIS A 190 10.14 -0.03 -0.10
CA HIS A 190 8.83 -0.41 -0.60
C HIS A 190 8.84 -1.85 -1.09
N TYR A 191 7.71 -2.55 -0.91
CA TYR A 191 7.57 -3.94 -1.33
C TYR A 191 7.81 -4.08 -2.84
N GLN A 192 8.68 -5.03 -3.21
CA GLN A 192 8.93 -5.45 -4.58
C GLN A 192 8.77 -6.97 -4.68
N PRO A 193 7.97 -7.49 -5.63
CA PRO A 193 7.81 -8.92 -5.85
C PRO A 193 9.12 -9.55 -6.31
N ARG A 194 9.30 -10.84 -6.02
CA ARG A 194 10.53 -11.60 -6.32
C ARG A 194 10.45 -12.38 -7.64
N ASP A 195 9.30 -12.31 -8.32
CA ASP A 195 9.04 -12.99 -9.58
C ASP A 195 10.05 -12.54 -10.66
N SER A 196 10.70 -13.52 -11.28
CA SER A 196 11.91 -13.31 -12.09
C SER A 196 11.72 -12.40 -13.30
N LEU A 197 10.50 -12.28 -13.82
CA LEU A 197 10.16 -11.47 -14.99
C LEU A 197 9.44 -10.17 -14.64
N TYR A 198 9.20 -9.88 -13.34
CA TYR A 198 8.62 -8.61 -12.89
C TYR A 198 9.33 -7.36 -13.47
N PRO A 199 10.67 -7.30 -13.59
CA PRO A 199 11.35 -6.14 -14.16
C PRO A 199 10.94 -5.80 -15.61
N GLN A 200 10.32 -6.72 -16.34
CA GLN A 200 9.83 -6.49 -17.71
C GLN A 200 8.42 -5.85 -17.72
N GLN A 201 7.70 -5.89 -16.61
CA GLN A 201 6.32 -5.40 -16.48
C GLN A 201 6.26 -3.90 -16.19
N TRP A 202 6.78 -3.09 -17.12
CA TRP A 202 6.91 -1.63 -16.96
C TRP A 202 5.60 -0.93 -16.54
N TYR A 203 4.45 -1.45 -16.97
CA TYR A 203 3.14 -0.89 -16.69
C TYR A 203 2.77 -0.94 -15.19
N LEU A 204 3.40 -1.82 -14.42
CA LEU A 204 3.21 -1.98 -12.98
C LEU A 204 3.97 -0.92 -12.19
N ASN A 205 5.28 -0.87 -12.38
CA ASN A 205 6.18 0.11 -11.78
C ASN A 205 7.49 0.21 -12.57
N HIS A 206 8.12 1.40 -12.59
CA HIS A 206 9.45 1.60 -13.16
C HIS A 206 10.10 2.89 -12.63
N ASN A 207 11.43 2.98 -12.65
CA ASN A 207 12.18 4.20 -12.32
C ASN A 207 12.60 5.03 -13.55
N GLY A 208 12.02 4.72 -14.71
CA GLY A 208 12.32 5.35 -16.01
C GLY A 208 13.19 4.44 -16.87
N GLY A 209 13.48 4.89 -18.09
CA GLY A 209 14.25 4.10 -19.06
C GLY A 209 13.98 4.52 -20.49
N LYS A 210 14.60 3.82 -21.44
CA LYS A 210 14.35 4.05 -22.86
C LYS A 210 12.89 3.73 -23.19
N GLN A 211 12.23 4.65 -23.89
CA GLN A 211 10.79 4.56 -24.21
C GLN A 211 9.83 4.49 -23.00
N LEU A 212 10.26 4.99 -21.83
CA LEU A 212 9.42 5.10 -20.64
C LEU A 212 9.33 6.56 -20.20
N ALA A 213 8.13 7.13 -20.28
CA ALA A 213 7.85 8.42 -19.67
C ALA A 213 7.74 8.26 -18.15
N THR A 214 8.23 9.26 -17.41
CA THR A 214 8.09 9.30 -15.94
C THR A 214 6.63 9.13 -15.53
N GLY A 215 6.38 8.22 -14.60
CA GLY A 215 5.04 7.91 -14.14
C GLY A 215 4.13 7.34 -15.22
N SER A 216 4.65 6.60 -16.21
CA SER A 216 3.82 5.89 -17.21
C SER A 216 3.20 4.59 -16.69
N HIS A 217 3.66 4.08 -15.55
CA HIS A 217 3.11 2.95 -14.80
C HIS A 217 1.88 3.29 -13.93
N ILE A 218 1.22 2.29 -13.33
CA ILE A 218 0.06 2.50 -12.41
C ILE A 218 0.43 2.73 -10.94
N SER A 219 1.72 2.74 -10.60
CA SER A 219 2.23 2.95 -9.22
C SER A 219 1.83 1.80 -8.28
N ILE A 220 2.01 0.56 -8.72
CA ILE A 220 1.46 -0.60 -8.02
C ILE A 220 2.16 -0.94 -6.70
N GLU A 221 3.48 -0.77 -6.59
CA GLU A 221 4.26 -1.21 -5.42
C GLU A 221 3.73 -0.59 -4.12
N LYS A 222 3.41 0.71 -4.14
CA LYS A 222 2.79 1.42 -3.01
C LYS A 222 1.39 0.91 -2.66
N ALA A 223 0.67 0.35 -3.62
CA ALA A 223 -0.61 -0.31 -3.35
C ALA A 223 -0.37 -1.67 -2.69
N TRP A 224 0.65 -2.42 -3.12
CA TRP A 224 1.04 -3.70 -2.53
C TRP A 224 1.60 -3.60 -1.11
N ASP A 225 2.18 -2.46 -0.73
CA ASP A 225 2.48 -2.12 0.67
C ASP A 225 1.21 -2.16 1.56
N ILE A 226 0.01 -1.93 0.98
CA ILE A 226 -1.28 -1.98 1.69
C ILE A 226 -1.97 -3.33 1.51
N THR A 227 -2.12 -3.80 0.27
CA THR A 227 -2.71 -5.10 -0.05
C THR A 227 -2.25 -5.60 -1.41
N ARG A 228 -2.11 -6.91 -1.52
CA ARG A 228 -1.88 -7.63 -2.78
C ARG A 228 -3.15 -8.30 -3.32
N GLY A 229 -4.28 -8.09 -2.65
CA GLY A 229 -5.54 -8.79 -2.92
C GLY A 229 -5.81 -9.89 -1.90
N ILE A 230 -7.05 -10.37 -1.85
CA ILE A 230 -7.47 -11.50 -1.01
C ILE A 230 -8.32 -12.47 -1.84
N ARG A 231 -8.19 -13.78 -1.61
CA ARG A 231 -8.85 -14.81 -2.43
C ARG A 231 -10.38 -14.71 -2.48
N SER A 232 -11.00 -14.12 -1.45
CA SER A 232 -12.46 -13.88 -1.44
C SER A 232 -12.92 -12.80 -2.43
N VAL A 233 -12.01 -12.00 -2.97
CA VAL A 233 -12.30 -11.09 -4.09
C VAL A 233 -11.99 -11.85 -5.39
N ILE A 234 -13.06 -12.22 -6.08
CA ILE A 234 -13.00 -12.99 -7.32
C ILE A 234 -13.09 -12.04 -8.52
N VAL A 235 -12.16 -12.15 -9.45
CA VAL A 235 -12.17 -11.42 -10.71
C VAL A 235 -12.52 -12.40 -11.82
N ALA A 236 -13.70 -12.21 -12.42
CA ALA A 236 -14.10 -12.92 -13.62
C ALA A 236 -13.43 -12.30 -14.84
N VAL A 237 -12.60 -13.07 -15.53
CA VAL A 237 -12.05 -12.69 -16.83
C VAL A 237 -12.87 -13.41 -17.88
N VAL A 238 -13.60 -12.64 -18.69
CA VAL A 238 -14.48 -13.16 -19.74
C VAL A 238 -13.80 -12.95 -21.07
N ASP A 239 -13.42 -14.02 -21.75
CA ASP A 239 -12.59 -13.94 -22.96
C ASP A 239 -12.76 -15.16 -23.89
N ASP A 240 -11.80 -15.40 -24.78
CA ASP A 240 -11.80 -16.47 -25.79
C ASP A 240 -11.42 -17.86 -25.25
N SER A 241 -10.41 -17.98 -24.41
CA SER A 241 -9.90 -19.22 -23.81
C SER A 241 -8.86 -18.93 -22.73
N PHE A 242 -8.43 -19.94 -21.98
CA PHE A 242 -7.48 -19.82 -20.87
C PHE A 242 -6.62 -21.08 -20.72
N ASP A 243 -5.30 -20.91 -20.70
CA ASP A 243 -4.37 -21.97 -20.30
C ASP A 243 -4.29 -22.06 -18.78
N LEU A 244 -5.18 -22.88 -18.21
CA LEU A 244 -5.28 -23.07 -16.76
C LEU A 244 -4.07 -23.78 -16.13
N ASN A 245 -3.18 -24.37 -16.94
CA ASN A 245 -1.98 -25.05 -16.47
C ASN A 245 -0.76 -24.12 -16.40
N HIS A 246 -0.90 -22.86 -16.80
CA HIS A 246 0.18 -21.89 -16.71
C HIS A 246 0.71 -21.79 -15.25
N PRO A 247 2.05 -21.86 -15.01
CA PRO A 247 2.64 -21.82 -13.67
C PRO A 247 2.17 -20.63 -12.80
N ASP A 248 1.99 -19.47 -13.43
CA ASP A 248 1.53 -18.25 -12.73
C ASP A 248 0.03 -18.29 -12.36
N PHE A 249 -0.70 -19.37 -12.65
CA PHE A 249 -2.07 -19.60 -12.18
C PHE A 249 -2.21 -20.75 -11.16
N GLN A 250 -1.11 -21.36 -10.72
CA GLN A 250 -1.13 -22.57 -9.88
C GLN A 250 -1.21 -22.33 -8.37
N GLY A 251 -1.41 -21.09 -7.91
CA GLY A 251 -1.50 -20.83 -6.48
C GLY A 251 -2.77 -21.40 -5.85
N ASN A 252 -2.71 -21.72 -4.56
CA ASN A 252 -3.86 -22.31 -3.86
C ASN A 252 -5.07 -21.34 -3.87
N GLY A 253 -6.21 -21.85 -4.32
CA GLY A 253 -7.44 -21.07 -4.49
C GLY A 253 -7.37 -20.00 -5.58
N LYS A 254 -6.37 -20.04 -6.46
CA LYS A 254 -6.21 -19.07 -7.56
C LYS A 254 -7.34 -19.19 -8.56
N ILE A 255 -7.54 -20.35 -9.18
CA ILE A 255 -8.62 -20.58 -10.14
C ILE A 255 -9.87 -21.04 -9.38
N VAL A 256 -11.00 -20.36 -9.62
CA VAL A 256 -12.31 -20.68 -9.02
C VAL A 256 -13.41 -20.62 -10.06
N ALA A 257 -14.32 -21.60 -10.03
CA ALA A 257 -15.50 -21.67 -10.88
C ALA A 257 -15.25 -21.39 -12.39
N PRO A 258 -14.25 -22.05 -13.03
CA PRO A 258 -14.03 -21.92 -14.46
C PRO A 258 -15.27 -22.34 -15.25
N ARG A 259 -15.49 -21.72 -16.41
CA ARG A 259 -16.62 -22.03 -17.27
C ARG A 259 -16.28 -21.88 -18.74
N ASP A 260 -16.62 -22.90 -19.52
CA ASP A 260 -16.70 -22.81 -20.97
C ASP A 260 -18.18 -22.65 -21.37
N LEU A 261 -18.53 -21.53 -22.02
CA LEU A 261 -19.86 -21.33 -22.59
C LEU A 261 -19.93 -21.72 -24.06
N LYS A 262 -18.80 -21.83 -24.77
CA LYS A 262 -18.70 -22.22 -26.18
C LYS A 262 -19.02 -23.70 -26.34
N GLU A 263 -18.32 -24.55 -25.61
CA GLU A 263 -18.51 -26.01 -25.59
C GLU A 263 -19.45 -26.47 -24.46
N ASN A 264 -19.88 -25.54 -23.61
CA ASN A 264 -20.79 -25.74 -22.49
C ASN A 264 -20.28 -26.77 -21.46
N ASP A 265 -19.00 -26.68 -21.09
CA ASP A 265 -18.37 -27.49 -20.05
C ASP A 265 -17.64 -26.62 -18.98
N PHE A 266 -16.78 -27.24 -18.17
CA PHE A 266 -16.05 -26.56 -17.09
C PHE A 266 -14.66 -26.05 -17.47
N LEU A 267 -14.11 -26.46 -18.61
CA LEU A 267 -12.70 -26.28 -18.94
C LEU A 267 -12.56 -25.33 -20.14
N PRO A 268 -12.38 -24.02 -19.90
CA PRO A 268 -12.26 -23.03 -20.96
C PRO A 268 -10.87 -23.05 -21.62
N LEU A 269 -10.42 -24.22 -22.06
CA LEU A 269 -9.08 -24.43 -22.63
C LEU A 269 -9.01 -23.93 -24.08
N PRO A 270 -7.83 -23.47 -24.54
CA PRO A 270 -7.63 -23.14 -25.95
C PRO A 270 -7.71 -24.40 -26.82
N ASP A 271 -8.27 -24.23 -28.02
CA ASP A 271 -8.23 -25.26 -29.07
C ASP A 271 -6.80 -25.37 -29.67
N GLU A 272 -6.47 -26.44 -30.40
CA GLU A 272 -5.09 -26.69 -30.91
C GLU A 272 -4.51 -25.57 -31.79
N GLU A 273 -5.36 -24.81 -32.47
CA GLU A 273 -4.98 -23.69 -33.36
C GLU A 273 -5.31 -22.30 -32.77
N GLU A 274 -5.83 -22.25 -31.54
CA GLU A 274 -6.27 -21.00 -30.88
C GLU A 274 -5.17 -20.47 -29.97
N ALA A 275 -4.65 -19.26 -30.26
CA ALA A 275 -3.86 -18.51 -29.31
C ALA A 275 -4.78 -17.87 -28.26
N SER A 276 -4.42 -17.96 -26.99
CA SER A 276 -5.30 -17.56 -25.89
C SER A 276 -5.14 -16.09 -25.47
N HIS A 277 -6.02 -15.21 -25.97
CA HIS A 277 -6.10 -13.81 -25.54
C HIS A 277 -6.49 -13.69 -24.05
N GLY A 278 -7.40 -14.55 -23.58
CA GLY A 278 -7.83 -14.62 -22.18
C GLY A 278 -6.70 -14.97 -21.21
N THR A 279 -5.75 -15.82 -21.61
CA THR A 279 -4.55 -16.13 -20.80
C THR A 279 -3.73 -14.88 -20.53
N ALA A 280 -3.44 -14.08 -21.57
CA ALA A 280 -2.71 -12.82 -21.42
C ALA A 280 -3.48 -11.81 -20.56
N CYS A 281 -4.79 -11.66 -20.76
CA CYS A 281 -5.61 -10.81 -19.91
C CYS A 281 -5.64 -11.26 -18.44
N ALA A 282 -5.74 -12.56 -18.18
CA ALA A 282 -5.70 -13.13 -16.84
C ALA A 282 -4.34 -12.91 -16.17
N GLY A 283 -3.23 -13.06 -16.90
CA GLY A 283 -1.88 -12.80 -16.41
C GLY A 283 -1.70 -11.39 -15.90
N ILE A 284 -2.10 -10.39 -16.69
CA ILE A 284 -2.04 -8.98 -16.31
C ILE A 284 -2.77 -8.72 -15.00
N ALA A 285 -3.99 -9.25 -14.85
CA ALA A 285 -4.81 -8.97 -13.68
C ALA A 285 -4.38 -9.77 -12.44
N LEU A 286 -4.02 -11.05 -12.60
CA LEU A 286 -4.12 -12.05 -11.53
C LEU A 286 -2.99 -13.09 -11.51
N ALA A 287 -1.94 -12.99 -12.34
CA ALA A 287 -0.78 -13.86 -12.18
C ALA A 287 -0.30 -13.90 -10.72
N GLU A 288 -0.04 -15.09 -10.21
CA GLU A 288 0.34 -15.35 -8.83
C GLU A 288 1.73 -14.78 -8.53
N GLU A 289 1.90 -14.24 -7.31
CA GLU A 289 3.23 -13.94 -6.79
C GLU A 289 3.81 -15.22 -6.20
N ASN A 290 4.64 -15.94 -6.96
CA ASN A 290 5.18 -17.25 -6.57
C ASN A 290 6.72 -17.29 -6.58
N GLY A 291 7.38 -16.19 -6.94
CA GLY A 291 8.83 -16.05 -7.01
C GLY A 291 9.43 -16.45 -8.37
N THR A 292 8.59 -16.78 -9.36
CA THR A 292 8.97 -17.12 -10.74
C THR A 292 7.98 -16.49 -11.72
N GLY A 293 8.32 -16.40 -13.00
CA GLY A 293 7.40 -15.83 -13.99
C GLY A 293 7.12 -14.35 -13.75
N ILE A 294 5.86 -13.94 -13.98
CA ILE A 294 5.38 -12.57 -13.78
C ILE A 294 4.49 -12.47 -12.54
N VAL A 295 4.05 -11.26 -12.21
CA VAL A 295 3.03 -11.02 -11.17
C VAL A 295 1.88 -10.18 -11.74
N GLY A 296 0.64 -10.53 -11.37
CA GLY A 296 -0.54 -9.78 -11.77
C GLY A 296 -0.69 -8.50 -10.94
N VAL A 297 -1.59 -7.60 -11.35
CA VAL A 297 -1.92 -6.40 -10.55
C VAL A 297 -2.47 -6.78 -9.17
N ALA A 298 -3.30 -7.83 -9.08
CA ALA A 298 -3.92 -8.31 -7.84
C ALA A 298 -3.60 -9.81 -7.59
N PRO A 299 -2.32 -10.16 -7.31
CA PRO A 299 -1.88 -11.55 -7.24
C PRO A 299 -2.54 -12.33 -6.09
N GLY A 300 -3.04 -11.67 -5.05
CA GLY A 300 -3.76 -12.28 -3.93
C GLY A 300 -5.24 -12.59 -4.23
N CYS A 301 -5.82 -12.08 -5.32
CA CYS A 301 -7.21 -12.34 -5.71
C CYS A 301 -7.37 -13.66 -6.46
N ALA A 302 -8.61 -14.15 -6.55
CA ALA A 302 -8.95 -15.35 -7.31
C ALA A 302 -9.41 -15.00 -8.75
N LEU A 303 -9.08 -15.88 -9.69
CA LEU A 303 -9.42 -15.85 -11.11
C LEU A 303 -10.62 -16.76 -11.38
N MET A 304 -11.67 -16.20 -11.98
CA MET A 304 -12.77 -16.95 -12.56
C MET A 304 -12.70 -16.83 -14.09
N PRO A 305 -12.12 -17.82 -14.79
CA PRO A 305 -12.01 -17.77 -16.24
C PRO A 305 -13.34 -18.20 -16.87
N ILE A 306 -13.89 -17.36 -17.75
CA ILE A 306 -15.15 -17.62 -18.47
C ILE A 306 -14.87 -17.50 -19.97
N ARG A 307 -14.86 -18.62 -20.69
CA ARG A 307 -14.79 -18.64 -22.16
C ARG A 307 -16.16 -18.35 -22.73
N SER A 308 -16.23 -17.28 -23.53
CA SER A 308 -17.45 -16.87 -24.22
C SER A 308 -17.73 -17.74 -25.45
N THR A 309 -18.95 -17.69 -25.98
CA THR A 309 -19.33 -18.44 -27.19
C THR A 309 -18.69 -17.90 -28.47
N GLY A 310 -18.01 -16.74 -28.42
CA GLY A 310 -17.59 -15.98 -29.59
C GLY A 310 -18.71 -15.21 -30.29
N PHE A 311 -19.96 -15.37 -29.83
CA PHE A 311 -21.14 -14.67 -30.36
C PHE A 311 -21.79 -13.78 -29.28
N LEU A 312 -22.36 -12.65 -29.71
CA LEU A 312 -22.97 -11.65 -28.82
C LEU A 312 -24.50 -11.63 -28.96
N ASP A 313 -25.14 -12.80 -28.88
CA ASP A 313 -26.60 -12.88 -28.76
C ASP A 313 -27.06 -12.62 -27.31
N ASP A 314 -28.38 -12.45 -27.14
CA ASP A 314 -28.96 -12.11 -25.84
C ASP A 314 -28.70 -13.19 -24.77
N GLN A 315 -28.78 -14.47 -25.13
CA GLN A 315 -28.64 -15.58 -24.20
C GLN A 315 -27.18 -15.72 -23.77
N SER A 316 -26.24 -15.70 -24.72
CA SER A 316 -24.80 -15.77 -24.42
C SER A 316 -24.36 -14.67 -23.45
N VAL A 317 -24.82 -13.43 -23.66
CA VAL A 317 -24.51 -12.30 -22.77
C VAL A 317 -25.17 -12.48 -21.39
N GLU A 318 -26.41 -12.95 -21.34
CA GLU A 318 -27.08 -13.24 -20.06
C GLU A 318 -26.35 -14.31 -19.26
N ASP A 319 -25.89 -15.39 -19.91
CA ASP A 319 -25.23 -16.53 -19.27
C ASP A 319 -23.88 -16.15 -18.67
N ILE A 320 -23.09 -15.31 -19.36
CA ILE A 320 -21.85 -14.73 -18.83
C ILE A 320 -22.11 -14.02 -17.49
N PHE A 321 -23.05 -13.07 -17.48
CA PHE A 321 -23.32 -12.27 -16.29
C PHE A 321 -24.02 -13.06 -15.19
N ASN A 322 -24.89 -14.01 -15.55
CA ASN A 322 -25.55 -14.89 -14.59
C ASN A 322 -24.53 -15.79 -13.87
N TRP A 323 -23.62 -16.43 -14.61
CA TRP A 323 -22.58 -17.26 -14.03
C TRP A 323 -21.68 -16.45 -13.09
N ALA A 324 -21.22 -15.28 -13.53
CA ALA A 324 -20.39 -14.40 -12.73
C ALA A 324 -21.09 -14.00 -11.41
N ILE A 325 -22.38 -13.65 -11.44
CA ILE A 325 -23.15 -13.33 -10.22
C ILE A 325 -23.28 -14.56 -9.32
N GLU A 326 -23.73 -15.69 -9.88
CA GLU A 326 -24.03 -16.91 -9.14
C GLU A 326 -22.79 -17.45 -8.42
N LYS A 327 -21.62 -17.38 -9.07
CA LYS A 327 -20.34 -17.85 -8.54
C LYS A 327 -19.58 -16.78 -7.75
N GLY A 328 -20.18 -15.62 -7.51
CA GLY A 328 -19.67 -14.63 -6.56
C GLY A 328 -18.56 -13.73 -7.11
N ALA A 329 -18.49 -13.50 -8.42
CA ALA A 329 -17.56 -12.54 -9.00
C ALA A 329 -17.72 -11.16 -8.34
N SER A 330 -16.58 -10.55 -7.99
CA SER A 330 -16.52 -9.20 -7.47
C SER A 330 -16.25 -8.17 -8.56
N VAL A 331 -15.40 -8.54 -9.53
CA VAL A 331 -15.05 -7.75 -10.71
C VAL A 331 -15.28 -8.62 -11.94
N ILE A 332 -15.77 -8.04 -13.03
CA ILE A 332 -15.96 -8.69 -14.33
C ILE A 332 -15.18 -7.88 -15.37
N SER A 333 -14.18 -8.51 -15.98
CA SER A 333 -13.27 -7.92 -16.96
C SER A 333 -13.59 -8.47 -18.35
N CYS A 334 -13.99 -7.58 -19.27
CA CYS A 334 -14.37 -7.92 -20.63
C CYS A 334 -13.45 -7.20 -21.62
N SER A 335 -12.41 -7.90 -22.09
CA SER A 335 -11.45 -7.39 -23.08
C SER A 335 -11.91 -7.62 -24.52
N TRP A 336 -13.22 -7.51 -24.75
CA TRP A 336 -13.89 -7.75 -26.03
C TRP A 336 -15.01 -6.73 -26.26
N GLY A 337 -15.52 -6.70 -27.48
CA GLY A 337 -16.64 -5.88 -27.88
C GLY A 337 -17.28 -6.42 -29.15
N ALA A 338 -18.36 -5.78 -29.59
CA ALA A 338 -18.97 -6.15 -30.86
C ALA A 338 -18.03 -5.83 -32.02
N SER A 339 -17.85 -6.80 -32.92
CA SER A 339 -17.15 -6.62 -34.20
C SER A 339 -18.04 -5.85 -35.18
N ALA A 340 -18.46 -4.65 -34.80
CA ALA A 340 -19.46 -3.85 -35.50
C ALA A 340 -19.20 -2.35 -35.29
N VAL A 341 -19.52 -1.56 -36.32
CA VAL A 341 -19.41 -0.09 -36.29
C VAL A 341 -20.46 0.54 -35.37
N TYR A 342 -21.70 0.06 -35.47
CA TYR A 342 -22.84 0.58 -34.70
C TYR A 342 -23.58 -0.59 -34.05
N PHE A 343 -23.39 -0.76 -32.74
CA PHE A 343 -23.96 -1.86 -31.98
C PHE A 343 -24.68 -1.35 -30.71
N PRO A 344 -25.99 -1.09 -30.77
CA PRO A 344 -26.79 -0.84 -29.59
C PRO A 344 -27.07 -2.15 -28.84
N LEU A 345 -27.06 -2.09 -27.51
CA LEU A 345 -27.44 -3.26 -26.70
C LEU A 345 -28.96 -3.46 -26.74
N SER A 346 -29.38 -4.73 -26.81
CA SER A 346 -30.77 -5.11 -26.62
C SER A 346 -31.25 -4.81 -25.19
N LEU A 347 -32.57 -4.86 -24.96
CA LEU A 347 -33.12 -4.73 -23.61
C LEU A 347 -32.57 -5.82 -22.66
N ARG A 348 -32.41 -7.05 -23.17
CA ARG A 348 -31.92 -8.21 -22.41
C ARG A 348 -30.46 -8.04 -22.00
N GLN A 349 -29.61 -7.65 -22.94
CA GLN A 349 -28.19 -7.38 -22.69
C GLN A 349 -27.99 -6.24 -21.68
N ARG A 350 -28.72 -5.13 -21.84
CA ARG A 350 -28.70 -4.02 -20.87
C ARG A 350 -29.14 -4.48 -19.48
N ALA A 351 -30.24 -5.23 -19.40
CA ALA A 351 -30.75 -5.73 -18.14
C ALA A 351 -29.78 -6.70 -17.45
N ALA A 352 -29.05 -7.54 -18.20
CA ALA A 352 -28.03 -8.43 -17.66
C ALA A 352 -26.87 -7.66 -17.01
N ILE A 353 -26.35 -6.63 -17.70
CA ILE A 353 -25.27 -5.78 -17.19
C ILE A 353 -25.73 -5.02 -15.94
N THR A 354 -26.89 -4.36 -15.98
CA THR A 354 -27.43 -3.66 -14.80
C THR A 354 -27.68 -4.62 -13.63
N ARG A 355 -28.18 -5.83 -13.90
CA ARG A 355 -28.38 -6.86 -12.86
C ARG A 355 -27.05 -7.22 -12.20
N ALA A 356 -25.99 -7.48 -12.96
CA ALA A 356 -24.67 -7.76 -12.40
C ALA A 356 -24.16 -6.56 -11.57
N ALA A 357 -24.26 -5.35 -12.10
CA ALA A 357 -23.77 -4.13 -11.46
C ALA A 357 -24.58 -3.65 -10.25
N THR A 358 -25.78 -4.21 -10.00
CA THR A 358 -26.64 -3.78 -8.87
C THR A 358 -27.04 -4.90 -7.92
N LYS A 359 -27.08 -6.16 -8.38
CA LYS A 359 -27.51 -7.32 -7.57
C LYS A 359 -26.36 -8.24 -7.19
N GLY A 360 -25.28 -8.26 -7.99
CA GLY A 360 -24.06 -8.99 -7.66
C GLY A 360 -23.50 -8.59 -6.29
N ARG A 361 -22.66 -9.45 -5.70
CA ARG A 361 -22.04 -9.20 -4.37
C ARG A 361 -23.06 -8.79 -3.29
N ASN A 362 -24.17 -9.52 -3.18
CA ASN A 362 -25.25 -9.27 -2.21
C ASN A 362 -25.84 -7.85 -2.30
N GLY A 363 -26.11 -7.37 -3.51
CA GLY A 363 -26.68 -6.04 -3.75
C GLY A 363 -25.68 -4.87 -3.78
N LYS A 364 -24.38 -5.14 -3.63
CA LYS A 364 -23.33 -4.11 -3.80
C LYS A 364 -22.95 -3.91 -5.27
N GLY A 365 -23.25 -4.88 -6.12
CA GLY A 365 -22.94 -4.88 -7.55
C GLY A 365 -21.53 -5.36 -7.88
N CYS A 366 -21.39 -6.16 -8.93
CA CYS A 366 -20.10 -6.47 -9.54
C CYS A 366 -19.53 -5.22 -10.22
N VAL A 367 -18.21 -4.99 -10.13
CA VAL A 367 -17.54 -3.94 -10.90
C VAL A 367 -17.33 -4.45 -12.32
N ILE A 368 -17.89 -3.79 -13.34
CA ILE A 368 -17.86 -4.28 -14.72
C ILE A 368 -17.01 -3.36 -15.58
N LEU A 369 -16.02 -3.93 -16.27
CA LEU A 369 -15.08 -3.20 -17.12
C LEU A 369 -15.16 -3.71 -18.56
N PHE A 370 -15.16 -2.78 -19.52
CA PHE A 370 -15.09 -3.10 -20.94
C PHE A 370 -13.98 -2.31 -21.63
N ALA A 371 -13.26 -2.98 -22.51
CA ALA A 371 -12.32 -2.37 -23.45
C ALA A 371 -13.04 -1.36 -24.36
N ALA A 372 -12.46 -0.16 -24.55
CA ALA A 372 -13.05 0.86 -25.42
C ALA A 372 -13.07 0.47 -26.91
N GLY A 373 -12.13 -0.38 -27.32
CA GLY A 373 -11.94 -0.83 -28.70
C GLY A 373 -10.71 -0.22 -29.38
N ASN A 374 -10.30 -0.82 -30.49
CA ASN A 374 -9.00 -0.60 -31.15
C ASN A 374 -9.11 0.06 -32.53
N ALA A 375 -10.22 0.73 -32.85
CA ALA A 375 -10.48 1.28 -34.17
C ALA A 375 -10.02 2.75 -34.34
N ASN A 376 -9.58 3.40 -33.26
CA ASN A 376 -9.40 4.85 -33.14
C ASN A 376 -10.66 5.62 -33.57
N ARG A 377 -11.81 5.21 -33.02
CA ARG A 377 -13.12 5.78 -33.30
C ARG A 377 -13.83 6.17 -32.02
N PRO A 378 -14.80 7.10 -32.10
CA PRO A 378 -15.58 7.44 -30.94
C PRO A 378 -16.40 6.22 -30.49
N VAL A 379 -16.44 5.95 -29.19
CA VAL A 379 -17.34 4.94 -28.61
C VAL A 379 -18.82 5.29 -28.82
N ASN A 380 -19.11 6.58 -29.06
CA ASN A 380 -20.39 7.08 -29.53
C ASN A 380 -20.16 8.42 -30.25
N GLY A 381 -20.45 8.47 -31.54
CA GLY A 381 -20.26 9.68 -32.34
C GLY A 381 -20.25 9.42 -33.83
N THR A 382 -19.89 10.43 -34.62
CA THR A 382 -19.87 10.35 -36.08
C THR A 382 -18.48 10.70 -36.60
N VAL A 383 -17.98 9.91 -37.55
CA VAL A 383 -16.73 10.15 -38.27
C VAL A 383 -17.00 10.14 -39.77
N ASN A 384 -16.34 11.01 -40.52
CA ASN A 384 -16.39 10.99 -41.98
C ASN A 384 -15.37 9.97 -42.50
N GLU A 385 -15.84 8.76 -42.78
CA GLU A 385 -15.03 7.63 -43.23
C GLU A 385 -14.62 7.75 -44.68
N ARG A 386 -13.35 7.46 -44.98
CA ARG A 386 -12.77 7.58 -46.32
C ARG A 386 -11.74 6.49 -46.56
N ASN A 387 -11.60 6.08 -47.82
CA ASN A 387 -10.54 5.19 -48.29
C ASN A 387 -10.51 3.79 -47.66
N TRP A 388 -11.61 3.31 -47.06
CA TRP A 388 -11.67 1.96 -46.53
C TRP A 388 -11.48 0.92 -47.64
N PRO A 389 -10.75 -0.18 -47.39
CA PRO A 389 -10.58 -1.26 -48.36
C PRO A 389 -11.93 -1.70 -48.94
N LYS A 390 -12.04 -1.92 -50.25
CA LYS A 390 -13.30 -2.31 -50.92
C LYS A 390 -14.49 -1.35 -50.68
N ASN A 391 -14.24 -0.12 -50.22
CA ASN A 391 -15.27 0.88 -49.87
C ASN A 391 -16.30 0.39 -48.84
N ILE A 392 -15.91 -0.46 -47.87
CA ILE A 392 -16.89 -1.00 -46.90
C ILE A 392 -17.52 0.10 -46.04
N LEU A 393 -16.78 1.18 -45.75
CA LEU A 393 -17.29 2.36 -45.06
C LEU A 393 -16.93 3.63 -45.86
N GLN A 394 -17.89 4.54 -45.98
CA GLN A 394 -17.71 5.82 -46.67
C GLN A 394 -18.65 6.90 -46.12
N GLY A 395 -18.18 8.15 -46.12
CA GLY A 395 -18.96 9.30 -45.70
C GLY A 395 -19.23 9.32 -44.20
N ASN A 396 -20.19 10.16 -43.79
CA ASN A 396 -20.53 10.31 -42.37
C ASN A 396 -21.12 9.01 -41.82
N THR A 397 -20.37 8.35 -40.96
CA THR A 397 -20.69 7.06 -40.37
C THR A 397 -20.83 7.22 -38.86
N ASN A 398 -21.94 6.72 -38.32
CA ASN A 398 -22.19 6.71 -36.89
C ASN A 398 -21.54 5.48 -36.25
N TRP A 399 -20.78 5.71 -35.19
CA TRP A 399 -20.15 4.69 -34.38
C TRP A 399 -20.86 4.60 -33.03
N LEU A 400 -21.10 3.37 -32.57
CA LEU A 400 -21.69 3.11 -31.26
C LEU A 400 -21.18 1.78 -30.69
N SER A 401 -20.51 1.86 -29.54
CA SER A 401 -20.09 0.72 -28.73
C SER A 401 -21.03 0.57 -27.54
N GLY A 402 -22.10 -0.22 -27.70
CA GLY A 402 -23.19 -0.35 -26.74
C GLY A 402 -22.76 -0.72 -25.32
N PHE A 403 -21.78 -1.62 -25.18
CA PHE A 403 -21.25 -2.03 -23.87
C PHE A 403 -20.55 -0.87 -23.15
N THR A 404 -19.71 -0.11 -23.85
CA THR A 404 -18.92 0.97 -23.24
C THR A 404 -19.74 2.21 -22.88
N VAL A 405 -20.86 2.44 -23.56
CA VAL A 405 -21.77 3.56 -23.22
C VAL A 405 -22.78 3.21 -22.13
N HIS A 406 -22.81 1.96 -21.67
CA HIS A 406 -23.68 1.55 -20.59
C HIS A 406 -23.29 2.27 -19.28
N PRO A 407 -24.22 2.89 -18.54
CA PRO A 407 -23.89 3.74 -17.39
C PRO A 407 -23.19 2.99 -16.25
N ASP A 408 -23.52 1.70 -16.08
CA ASP A 408 -22.95 0.83 -15.04
C ASP A 408 -21.55 0.27 -15.39
N VAL A 409 -21.07 0.49 -16.61
CA VAL A 409 -19.78 -0.02 -17.10
C VAL A 409 -18.67 1.01 -16.90
N ILE A 410 -17.46 0.54 -16.60
CA ILE A 410 -16.23 1.32 -16.62
C ILE A 410 -15.57 1.07 -17.99
N ALA A 411 -15.69 2.03 -18.91
CA ALA A 411 -15.07 1.94 -20.23
C ALA A 411 -13.59 2.33 -20.18
N ILE A 412 -12.71 1.46 -20.68
CA ILE A 412 -11.26 1.56 -20.50
C ILE A 412 -10.56 1.88 -21.83
N ALA A 413 -9.92 3.05 -21.88
CA ALA A 413 -9.03 3.45 -22.97
C ALA A 413 -7.56 3.02 -22.71
N ALA A 414 -6.71 3.13 -23.72
CA ALA A 414 -5.30 2.75 -23.65
C ALA A 414 -4.35 3.95 -23.74
N SER A 415 -3.35 3.97 -22.86
CA SER A 415 -2.22 4.90 -22.87
C SER A 415 -0.91 4.14 -23.10
N THR A 416 0.07 4.75 -23.75
CA THR A 416 1.35 4.08 -24.05
C THR A 416 2.35 4.23 -22.89
N SER A 417 3.47 3.52 -23.00
CA SER A 417 4.65 3.70 -22.14
C SER A 417 5.26 5.12 -22.17
N LEU A 418 4.75 5.99 -23.05
CA LEU A 418 5.17 7.38 -23.18
C LEU A 418 4.14 8.37 -22.61
N ASN A 419 3.11 7.89 -21.88
CA ASN A 419 1.96 8.71 -21.45
C ASN A 419 1.22 9.39 -22.62
N LYS A 420 1.20 8.72 -23.78
CA LYS A 420 0.49 9.17 -24.97
C LYS A 420 -0.76 8.35 -25.19
N LYS A 421 -1.71 8.85 -25.99
CA LYS A 421 -2.82 8.02 -26.44
C LYS A 421 -2.27 6.88 -27.30
N ALA A 422 -2.65 5.64 -27.02
CA ALA A 422 -2.37 4.56 -27.95
C ALA A 422 -3.12 4.84 -29.27
N ALA A 423 -2.43 4.75 -30.39
CA ALA A 423 -2.97 5.21 -31.68
C ALA A 423 -4.30 4.52 -32.02
N TYR A 424 -4.42 3.23 -31.68
CA TYR A 424 -5.65 2.45 -31.87
C TYR A 424 -6.80 2.77 -30.90
N SER A 425 -6.54 3.39 -29.74
CA SER A 425 -7.56 3.48 -28.68
C SER A 425 -8.79 4.24 -29.16
N ASN A 426 -9.95 3.63 -29.03
CA ASN A 426 -11.23 4.34 -29.13
C ASN A 426 -11.33 5.38 -28.00
N TRP A 427 -12.15 6.40 -28.23
CA TRP A 427 -12.22 7.61 -27.41
C TRP A 427 -13.65 8.11 -27.27
N GLY A 428 -13.90 9.07 -26.38
CA GLY A 428 -15.21 9.71 -26.25
C GLY A 428 -15.61 10.05 -24.81
N THR A 429 -16.77 10.68 -24.66
CA THR A 429 -17.31 11.14 -23.36
C THR A 429 -17.61 10.00 -22.39
N ASN A 430 -17.86 8.79 -22.88
CA ASN A 430 -18.14 7.62 -22.04
C ASN A 430 -16.89 6.92 -21.49
N ILE A 431 -15.68 7.28 -21.95
CA ILE A 431 -14.44 6.73 -21.41
C ILE A 431 -14.35 7.10 -19.92
N SER A 432 -14.18 6.10 -19.06
CA SER A 432 -14.12 6.30 -17.61
C SER A 432 -12.69 6.59 -17.16
N VAL A 433 -11.74 5.73 -17.52
CA VAL A 433 -10.31 5.90 -17.23
C VAL A 433 -9.51 5.25 -18.37
N CYS A 434 -8.21 5.50 -18.41
CA CYS A 434 -7.29 4.73 -19.24
C CYS A 434 -6.30 3.93 -18.37
N ALA A 435 -5.61 2.98 -18.99
CA ALA A 435 -4.49 2.28 -18.37
C ALA A 435 -3.36 2.06 -19.38
N PRO A 436 -2.13 1.74 -18.91
CA PRO A 436 -1.00 1.47 -19.79
C PRO A 436 -1.25 0.26 -20.71
N SER A 437 -0.78 0.37 -21.95
CA SER A 437 -0.83 -0.64 -23.00
C SER A 437 0.27 -0.38 -24.05
N ASN A 438 0.32 -1.20 -25.10
CA ASN A 438 1.19 -1.01 -26.26
C ASN A 438 0.73 0.14 -27.17
N ASN A 439 1.51 0.39 -28.23
CA ASN A 439 1.12 1.29 -29.30
C ASN A 439 1.16 0.56 -30.64
N ALA A 440 0.08 0.61 -31.41
CA ALA A 440 -0.05 -0.10 -32.68
C ALA A 440 -1.04 0.63 -33.62
N PRO A 441 -1.01 0.36 -34.94
CA PRO A 441 -2.01 0.90 -35.86
C PRO A 441 -3.44 0.46 -35.50
N PRO A 442 -4.44 1.33 -35.67
CA PRO A 442 -5.84 0.99 -35.43
C PRO A 442 -6.38 -0.03 -36.41
N GLY A 443 -7.28 -0.89 -35.93
CA GLY A 443 -7.95 -1.87 -36.76
C GLY A 443 -9.25 -2.39 -36.16
N ILE A 444 -10.02 -3.07 -36.99
CA ILE A 444 -11.28 -3.72 -36.63
C ILE A 444 -11.48 -4.93 -37.54
N SER A 445 -12.14 -5.96 -37.03
CA SER A 445 -12.50 -7.13 -37.82
C SER A 445 -13.92 -7.03 -38.37
N PHE A 446 -14.12 -7.53 -39.58
CA PHE A 446 -15.44 -7.78 -40.16
C PHE A 446 -15.53 -9.24 -40.59
N GLN A 447 -16.72 -9.84 -40.51
CA GLN A 447 -16.92 -11.24 -40.89
C GLN A 447 -16.57 -11.51 -42.36
N GLU A 448 -16.86 -10.56 -43.26
CA GLU A 448 -16.62 -10.74 -44.70
C GLU A 448 -15.17 -10.47 -45.12
N THR A 449 -14.49 -9.52 -44.47
CA THR A 449 -13.16 -9.05 -44.91
C THR A 449 -12.03 -9.40 -43.95
N GLY A 450 -12.32 -10.00 -42.81
CA GLY A 450 -11.36 -10.24 -41.75
C GLY A 450 -10.91 -8.95 -41.06
N PHE A 451 -9.72 -9.00 -40.45
CA PHE A 451 -9.10 -7.83 -39.83
C PHE A 451 -8.68 -6.80 -40.88
N VAL A 452 -9.09 -5.55 -40.70
CA VAL A 452 -8.69 -4.43 -41.55
C VAL A 452 -8.15 -3.28 -40.71
N TYR A 453 -7.08 -2.64 -41.19
CA TYR A 453 -6.59 -1.40 -40.61
C TYR A 453 -7.57 -0.26 -40.93
N THR A 454 -7.97 0.49 -39.89
CA THR A 454 -8.89 1.62 -40.09
C THR A 454 -8.21 2.72 -40.88
N GLN A 455 -9.01 3.55 -41.56
CA GLN A 455 -8.49 4.54 -42.50
C GLN A 455 -8.72 5.98 -42.00
N PRO A 456 -7.88 6.95 -42.40
CA PRO A 456 -6.69 6.80 -43.23
C PRO A 456 -5.59 5.97 -42.54
N ALA A 457 -4.72 5.32 -43.32
CA ALA A 457 -3.60 4.57 -42.75
C ALA A 457 -2.61 5.51 -42.04
N ILE A 458 -2.08 5.07 -40.90
CA ILE A 458 -0.99 5.78 -40.22
C ILE A 458 0.32 5.46 -40.93
N ALA A 459 0.98 6.49 -41.47
CA ALA A 459 2.27 6.34 -42.16
C ALA A 459 3.49 6.58 -41.24
N THR A 460 3.26 7.04 -40.01
CA THR A 460 4.33 7.35 -39.04
C THR A 460 4.63 6.16 -38.14
N PHE A 461 5.88 6.07 -37.69
CA PHE A 461 6.29 5.08 -36.72
C PHE A 461 5.63 5.34 -35.37
N LEU A 462 5.03 4.30 -34.78
CA LEU A 462 4.37 4.37 -33.48
C LEU A 462 5.32 3.89 -32.38
N SER A 463 5.74 4.79 -31.51
CA SER A 463 6.63 4.47 -30.38
C SER A 463 5.85 4.04 -29.14
N GLY A 464 6.44 3.17 -28.34
CA GLY A 464 5.87 2.63 -27.10
C GLY A 464 6.23 1.15 -26.94
N LEU A 465 6.33 0.71 -25.69
CA LEU A 465 6.62 -0.68 -25.34
C LEU A 465 5.33 -1.53 -25.31
N GLY A 466 5.45 -2.81 -25.63
CA GLY A 466 4.37 -3.79 -25.44
C GLY A 466 4.16 -4.15 -23.97
N VAL A 467 3.03 -4.80 -23.66
CA VAL A 467 2.72 -5.26 -22.30
C VAL A 467 3.26 -6.66 -22.12
N PHE A 468 4.22 -6.83 -21.20
CA PHE A 468 4.78 -8.13 -20.87
C PHE A 468 3.82 -8.93 -19.98
N THR A 469 3.35 -10.09 -20.44
CA THR A 469 2.41 -10.92 -19.67
C THR A 469 2.50 -12.42 -20.01
N THR A 470 1.68 -13.24 -19.35
CA THR A 470 1.57 -14.67 -19.62
C THR A 470 1.05 -14.91 -21.02
N ASP A 471 1.48 -16.00 -21.61
CA ASP A 471 1.00 -16.51 -22.88
C ASP A 471 0.63 -17.99 -22.70
N GLN A 472 -0.01 -18.58 -23.68
CA GLN A 472 -0.25 -20.01 -23.69
C GLN A 472 1.08 -20.78 -23.66
N LEU A 473 1.12 -21.93 -22.98
CA LEU A 473 2.35 -22.69 -22.83
C LEU A 473 2.88 -23.18 -24.18
N GLY A 474 4.20 -23.04 -24.38
CA GLY A 474 4.89 -23.52 -25.58
C GLY A 474 4.68 -22.63 -26.81
N ALA A 475 4.57 -23.23 -27.99
CA ALA A 475 4.55 -22.53 -29.27
C ALA A 475 3.15 -22.17 -29.81
N ALA A 476 2.10 -22.46 -29.02
CA ALA A 476 0.71 -22.19 -29.38
C ALA A 476 0.27 -20.74 -29.04
N GLY A 477 1.07 -20.03 -28.24
CA GLY A 477 0.83 -18.64 -27.88
C GLY A 477 1.18 -17.63 -28.98
N TYR A 478 1.08 -16.35 -28.65
CA TYR A 478 1.57 -15.24 -29.48
C TYR A 478 3.07 -15.36 -29.76
N ASP A 479 3.82 -15.83 -28.77
CA ASP A 479 5.26 -16.04 -28.83
C ASP A 479 5.59 -17.52 -28.57
N PRO A 480 6.77 -18.02 -29.01
CA PRO A 480 7.17 -19.41 -28.79
C PRO A 480 7.52 -19.74 -27.31
N SER A 481 7.17 -18.86 -26.38
CA SER A 481 7.46 -18.92 -24.95
C SER A 481 6.17 -18.83 -24.16
N ASN A 482 6.21 -19.15 -22.86
CA ASN A 482 5.05 -19.04 -21.97
C ASN A 482 4.65 -17.59 -21.63
N PHE A 483 5.33 -16.61 -22.25
CA PHE A 483 5.14 -15.19 -22.03
C PHE A 483 5.26 -14.45 -23.36
N THR A 484 4.56 -13.32 -23.45
CA THR A 484 4.66 -12.40 -24.59
C THR A 484 5.04 -11.01 -24.12
N ASP A 485 5.88 -10.31 -24.90
CA ASP A 485 6.31 -8.93 -24.62
C ASP A 485 5.55 -7.88 -25.46
N ASN A 486 4.68 -8.34 -26.36
CA ASN A 486 4.03 -7.51 -27.37
C ASN A 486 2.50 -7.42 -27.22
N PHE A 487 1.95 -7.96 -26.12
CA PHE A 487 0.51 -7.88 -25.87
C PHE A 487 0.03 -6.43 -25.72
N GLY A 488 -1.23 -6.17 -26.08
CA GLY A 488 -1.66 -4.81 -26.39
C GLY A 488 -3.15 -4.59 -26.51
N GLY A 489 -3.51 -3.47 -27.14
CA GLY A 489 -4.90 -3.07 -27.29
C GLY A 489 -5.50 -2.45 -26.02
N THR A 490 -6.74 -1.98 -26.11
CA THR A 490 -7.56 -1.71 -24.91
C THR A 490 -7.84 -3.00 -24.12
N SER A 491 -7.57 -4.15 -24.73
CA SER A 491 -7.62 -5.47 -24.12
C SER A 491 -6.56 -5.73 -23.05
N SER A 492 -5.38 -5.11 -23.13
CA SER A 492 -4.39 -5.19 -22.04
C SER A 492 -4.59 -4.10 -20.99
N ALA A 493 -5.17 -2.95 -21.36
CA ALA A 493 -5.52 -1.88 -20.42
C ALA A 493 -6.67 -2.28 -19.47
N THR A 494 -7.68 -3.00 -19.97
CA THR A 494 -8.85 -3.45 -19.19
C THR A 494 -8.50 -4.32 -17.97
N PRO A 495 -7.70 -5.39 -18.09
CA PRO A 495 -7.30 -6.23 -16.96
C PRO A 495 -6.40 -5.50 -15.97
N VAL A 496 -5.63 -4.49 -16.40
CA VAL A 496 -4.90 -3.62 -15.46
C VAL A 496 -5.87 -2.94 -14.50
N VAL A 497 -6.92 -2.30 -15.02
CA VAL A 497 -7.91 -1.61 -14.17
C VAL A 497 -8.77 -2.61 -13.38
N ALA A 498 -9.05 -3.79 -13.93
CA ALA A 498 -9.77 -4.84 -13.22
C ALA A 498 -8.99 -5.31 -11.98
N GLY A 499 -7.67 -5.47 -12.10
CA GLY A 499 -6.79 -5.75 -10.96
C GLY A 499 -6.82 -4.63 -9.91
N VAL A 500 -6.75 -3.35 -10.33
CA VAL A 500 -6.83 -2.22 -9.38
C VAL A 500 -8.17 -2.20 -8.65
N ALA A 501 -9.28 -2.45 -9.36
CA ALA A 501 -10.61 -2.57 -8.76
C ALA A 501 -10.68 -3.71 -7.72
N ALA A 502 -10.01 -4.83 -8.01
CA ALA A 502 -9.93 -5.96 -7.08
C ALA A 502 -9.11 -5.62 -5.82
N LEU A 503 -8.00 -4.87 -5.95
CA LEU A 503 -7.24 -4.38 -4.79
C LEU A 503 -8.08 -3.41 -3.93
N VAL A 504 -8.81 -2.49 -4.56
CA VAL A 504 -9.75 -1.58 -3.88
C VAL A 504 -10.77 -2.36 -3.05
N LEU A 505 -11.39 -3.39 -3.63
CA LEU A 505 -12.37 -4.24 -2.94
C LEU A 505 -11.74 -5.15 -1.87
N SER A 506 -10.46 -5.49 -2.01
CA SER A 506 -9.72 -6.26 -1.01
C SER A 506 -9.46 -5.45 0.26
N VAL A 507 -9.28 -4.14 0.14
CA VAL A 507 -9.20 -3.24 1.29
C VAL A 507 -10.58 -2.87 1.81
N ASN A 508 -11.58 -2.69 0.96
CA ASN A 508 -12.93 -2.32 1.37
C ASN A 508 -14.00 -3.06 0.56
N SER A 509 -14.43 -4.21 1.09
CA SER A 509 -15.45 -5.06 0.48
C SER A 509 -16.88 -4.49 0.57
N ASP A 510 -17.08 -3.39 1.31
CA ASP A 510 -18.40 -2.77 1.47
C ASP A 510 -18.75 -1.76 0.39
N LEU A 511 -17.77 -1.38 -0.43
CA LEU A 511 -17.98 -0.50 -1.57
C LEU A 511 -18.92 -1.14 -2.59
N THR A 512 -19.85 -0.32 -3.09
CA THR A 512 -20.67 -0.65 -4.25
C THR A 512 -19.87 -0.51 -5.54
N ALA A 513 -20.32 -1.14 -6.63
CA ALA A 513 -19.70 -1.01 -7.95
C ALA A 513 -19.54 0.48 -8.37
N GLN A 514 -20.56 1.30 -8.09
CA GLN A 514 -20.53 2.72 -8.40
C GLN A 514 -19.53 3.51 -7.53
N GLN A 515 -19.31 3.09 -6.28
CA GLN A 515 -18.28 3.71 -5.42
C GLN A 515 -16.88 3.33 -5.90
N VAL A 516 -16.66 2.09 -6.32
CA VAL A 516 -15.38 1.68 -6.93
C VAL A 516 -15.12 2.46 -8.22
N LYS A 517 -16.13 2.60 -9.10
CA LYS A 517 -16.03 3.42 -10.32
C LYS A 517 -15.60 4.85 -10.00
N ARG A 518 -16.22 5.48 -9.00
CA ARG A 518 -15.86 6.84 -8.54
C ARG A 518 -14.43 6.92 -7.99
N ILE A 519 -14.03 5.98 -7.12
CA ILE A 519 -12.66 5.93 -6.60
C ILE A 519 -11.65 5.87 -7.76
N LEU A 520 -11.87 5.00 -8.75
CA LEU A 520 -10.96 4.89 -9.90
C LEU A 520 -10.88 6.19 -10.71
N GLN A 521 -12.01 6.90 -10.89
CA GLN A 521 -12.07 8.18 -11.60
C GLN A 521 -11.41 9.33 -10.82
N ASP A 522 -11.72 9.47 -9.53
CA ASP A 522 -11.26 10.57 -8.67
C ASP A 522 -9.76 10.48 -8.33
N THR A 523 -9.22 9.26 -8.37
CA THR A 523 -7.82 8.99 -8.01
C THR A 523 -6.87 8.87 -9.19
N ALA A 524 -7.40 8.87 -10.42
CA ALA A 524 -6.62 8.72 -11.63
C ALA A 524 -5.62 9.88 -11.84
N ASP A 525 -4.47 9.55 -12.41
CA ASP A 525 -3.45 10.53 -12.78
C ASP A 525 -3.85 11.25 -14.07
N LYS A 526 -3.81 12.58 -14.03
CA LYS A 526 -4.17 13.43 -15.17
C LYS A 526 -3.01 13.52 -16.18
N ILE A 527 -2.90 12.52 -17.06
CA ILE A 527 -1.94 12.53 -18.16
C ILE A 527 -2.46 13.39 -19.31
N VAL A 528 -1.58 14.15 -19.95
CA VAL A 528 -1.95 15.07 -21.05
C VAL A 528 -1.17 14.69 -22.30
N ASP A 529 -1.87 14.63 -23.42
CA ASP A 529 -1.28 14.45 -24.74
C ASP A 529 -1.67 15.61 -25.66
N PRO A 530 -0.80 16.61 -25.83
CA PRO A 530 -1.11 17.79 -26.64
C PRO A 530 -0.97 17.52 -28.15
N ASP A 531 -0.36 16.41 -28.54
CA ASP A 531 -0.05 16.10 -29.93
C ASP A 531 -1.32 15.68 -30.68
N PRO A 532 -1.44 15.98 -31.98
CA PRO A 532 -2.57 15.50 -32.76
C PRO A 532 -2.47 13.98 -32.91
N ASP A 533 -3.60 13.28 -32.85
CA ASP A 533 -3.59 11.84 -33.10
C ASP A 533 -3.11 11.58 -34.55
N PRO A 534 -2.27 10.55 -34.77
CA PRO A 534 -1.59 10.36 -36.04
C PRO A 534 -2.49 9.90 -37.20
N GLN A 535 -3.76 9.57 -36.93
CA GLN A 535 -4.69 9.12 -37.96
C GLN A 535 -5.71 10.20 -38.36
N LEU A 536 -6.41 10.77 -37.38
CA LEU A 536 -7.52 11.71 -37.62
C LEU A 536 -7.10 13.16 -37.39
N GLY A 537 -5.93 13.42 -36.80
CA GLY A 537 -5.42 14.76 -36.52
C GLY A 537 -6.15 15.47 -35.36
N LEU A 538 -6.93 14.74 -34.57
CA LEU A 538 -7.70 15.25 -33.42
C LEU A 538 -6.77 15.62 -32.27
N ARG A 539 -7.18 16.57 -31.42
CA ARG A 539 -6.44 17.02 -30.24
C ARG A 539 -7.33 16.98 -29.01
N GLU A 540 -7.63 15.78 -28.54
CA GLU A 540 -8.57 15.57 -27.42
C GLU A 540 -7.88 15.02 -26.16
N GLY A 541 -6.56 15.14 -26.07
CA GLY A 541 -5.73 14.67 -24.95
C GLY A 541 -5.64 15.65 -23.78
N THR A 542 -6.54 16.62 -23.68
CA THR A 542 -6.64 17.59 -22.58
C THR A 542 -7.94 17.43 -21.81
N TYR A 543 -7.97 17.87 -20.55
CA TYR A 543 -9.14 17.77 -19.69
C TYR A 543 -10.03 19.02 -19.78
N ASP A 544 -11.34 18.80 -19.78
CA ASP A 544 -12.36 19.83 -19.73
C ASP A 544 -12.58 20.38 -18.30
N GLY A 545 -13.54 21.30 -18.14
CA GLY A 545 -13.89 21.88 -16.84
C GLY A 545 -14.46 20.90 -15.82
N ASN A 546 -14.89 19.71 -16.24
CA ASN A 546 -15.34 18.62 -15.37
C ASN A 546 -14.19 17.64 -15.04
N GLY A 547 -12.97 17.93 -15.49
CA GLY A 547 -11.82 17.06 -15.31
C GLY A 547 -11.88 15.79 -16.14
N HIS A 548 -12.65 15.76 -17.23
CA HIS A 548 -12.74 14.65 -18.18
C HIS A 548 -11.97 14.94 -19.47
N CYS A 549 -11.32 13.93 -20.03
CA CYS A 549 -10.59 13.98 -21.31
C CYS A 549 -11.18 12.90 -22.24
N GLN A 550 -11.42 13.24 -23.51
CA GLN A 550 -12.02 12.27 -24.45
C GLN A 550 -11.11 11.04 -24.66
N TRP A 551 -9.79 11.21 -24.60
CA TRP A 551 -8.81 10.14 -24.81
C TRP A 551 -8.52 9.32 -23.55
N PHE A 552 -8.50 9.98 -22.39
CA PHE A 552 -8.03 9.37 -21.13
C PHE A 552 -9.12 9.23 -20.07
N GLY A 553 -10.36 9.63 -20.37
CA GLY A 553 -11.46 9.68 -19.40
C GLY A 553 -11.13 10.63 -18.25
N TYR A 554 -11.36 10.19 -17.02
CA TYR A 554 -10.92 10.91 -15.82
C TYR A 554 -9.42 10.75 -15.54
N GLY A 555 -8.67 10.02 -16.37
CA GLY A 555 -7.22 9.89 -16.30
C GLY A 555 -6.74 8.45 -16.29
N LYS A 556 -5.44 8.29 -16.13
CA LYS A 556 -4.79 6.98 -16.07
C LYS A 556 -4.93 6.38 -14.68
N ALA A 557 -5.31 5.11 -14.59
CA ALA A 557 -5.46 4.42 -13.32
C ALA A 557 -4.19 4.52 -12.44
N ASN A 558 -4.39 4.91 -11.18
CA ASN A 558 -3.35 4.96 -10.15
C ASN A 558 -3.73 4.03 -9.01
N ALA A 559 -3.03 2.89 -8.92
CA ALA A 559 -3.37 1.84 -7.96
C ALA A 559 -3.15 2.29 -6.51
N ALA A 560 -2.04 2.97 -6.23
CA ALA A 560 -1.72 3.45 -4.89
C ALA A 560 -2.79 4.39 -4.34
N ARG A 561 -3.18 5.40 -5.13
CA ARG A 561 -4.19 6.39 -4.73
C ARG A 561 -5.57 5.75 -4.60
N ALA A 562 -5.94 4.84 -5.51
CA ALA A 562 -7.22 4.14 -5.47
C ALA A 562 -7.35 3.27 -4.19
N VAL A 563 -6.32 2.47 -3.90
CA VAL A 563 -6.28 1.60 -2.71
C VAL A 563 -6.25 2.44 -1.43
N GLN A 564 -5.47 3.52 -1.40
CA GLN A 564 -5.43 4.43 -0.25
C GLN A 564 -6.79 5.11 -0.02
N ALA A 565 -7.47 5.56 -1.07
CA ALA A 565 -8.81 6.15 -0.96
C ALA A 565 -9.83 5.13 -0.43
N ALA A 566 -9.77 3.87 -0.87
CA ALA A 566 -10.61 2.80 -0.36
C ALA A 566 -10.35 2.52 1.13
N GLN A 567 -9.07 2.53 1.54
CA GLN A 567 -8.66 2.39 2.94
C GLN A 567 -9.18 3.53 3.81
N GLN A 568 -9.05 4.76 3.33
CA GLN A 568 -9.55 5.96 4.01
C GLN A 568 -11.08 5.96 4.11
N GLN A 569 -11.79 5.58 3.04
CA GLN A 569 -13.25 5.46 3.07
C GLN A 569 -13.70 4.39 4.05
N ARG A 570 -13.01 3.25 4.14
CA ARG A 570 -13.29 2.22 5.14
C ARG A 570 -13.14 2.78 6.56
N ALA A 571 -12.06 3.53 6.80
CA ALA A 571 -11.80 4.21 8.07
C ALA A 571 -12.80 5.34 8.38
N ALA A 572 -13.36 6.00 7.35
CA ALA A 572 -14.36 7.05 7.50
C ALA A 572 -15.79 6.49 7.71
N THR A 573 -16.15 5.36 7.11
CA THR A 573 -17.41 4.63 7.40
C THR A 573 -17.42 3.97 8.77
N SER A 574 -16.27 3.90 9.45
CA SER A 574 -16.17 3.56 10.89
C SER A 574 -16.28 4.78 11.82
N ASN A 575 -16.59 5.97 11.32
CA ASN A 575 -16.86 7.11 12.19
C ASN A 575 -18.19 6.88 12.94
N ALA A 576 -18.06 6.63 14.23
CA ALA A 576 -19.17 6.66 15.17
C ALA A 576 -19.95 7.97 15.06
N THR A 577 -21.27 7.87 15.02
CA THR A 577 -22.19 9.01 15.06
C THR A 577 -22.30 9.59 16.46
N LYS A 578 -21.97 8.79 17.48
CA LYS A 578 -21.94 9.16 18.89
C LYS A 578 -20.87 8.36 19.63
N GLN A 579 -20.14 9.00 20.54
CA GLN A 579 -19.32 8.27 21.51
C GLN A 579 -20.08 8.06 22.80
N VAL A 580 -20.02 6.85 23.32
CA VAL A 580 -20.57 6.45 24.61
C VAL A 580 -19.42 5.95 25.47
N GLN A 581 -19.32 6.48 26.69
CA GLN A 581 -18.22 6.16 27.60
C GLN A 581 -18.77 5.60 28.90
N GLY A 582 -18.11 4.56 29.41
CA GLY A 582 -18.31 4.06 30.76
C GLY A 582 -16.96 3.86 31.44
N ALA A 583 -16.94 3.94 32.77
CA ALA A 583 -15.74 3.75 33.56
C ALA A 583 -16.07 3.01 34.84
N ASN A 584 -15.14 2.19 35.32
CA ASN A 584 -15.21 1.55 36.62
C ASN A 584 -13.90 1.82 37.37
N TYR A 585 -14.02 2.57 38.47
CA TYR A 585 -12.91 2.99 39.33
C TYR A 585 -12.79 2.14 40.60
N ASN A 586 -13.64 1.11 40.75
CA ASN A 586 -13.59 0.24 41.92
C ASN A 586 -12.38 -0.68 41.81
N GLN A 587 -11.49 -0.60 42.79
CA GLN A 587 -10.35 -1.50 42.87
C GLN A 587 -10.83 -2.89 43.27
N VAL A 588 -10.39 -3.92 42.54
CA VAL A 588 -10.73 -5.31 42.84
C VAL A 588 -9.47 -6.14 42.83
N ALA A 589 -9.29 -6.96 43.86
CA ALA A 589 -8.18 -7.91 43.93
C ALA A 589 -8.28 -8.93 42.79
N ILE A 590 -7.13 -9.28 42.22
CA ILE A 590 -6.99 -10.37 41.25
C ILE A 590 -6.69 -11.63 42.07
N PRO A 591 -7.56 -12.65 42.06
CA PRO A 591 -7.32 -13.87 42.81
C PRO A 591 -6.13 -14.65 42.24
N ASP A 592 -5.20 -15.01 43.13
CA ASP A 592 -3.97 -15.73 42.80
C ASP A 592 -4.26 -17.16 42.28
N ASN A 593 -3.69 -17.50 41.12
CA ASN A 593 -3.82 -18.79 40.43
C ASN A 593 -5.26 -19.34 40.37
N ASP A 594 -6.26 -18.46 40.27
CA ASP A 594 -7.66 -18.85 40.12
C ASP A 594 -8.10 -18.67 38.67
N ARG A 595 -8.44 -19.78 38.01
CA ARG A 595 -8.93 -19.78 36.63
C ARG A 595 -10.29 -19.09 36.47
N GLN A 596 -11.02 -18.83 37.55
CA GLN A 596 -12.23 -18.00 37.52
C GLN A 596 -11.90 -16.50 37.42
N GLY A 597 -10.72 -16.09 37.89
CA GLY A 597 -10.23 -14.71 37.85
C GLY A 597 -11.17 -13.69 38.49
N VAL A 598 -10.99 -12.42 38.13
CA VAL A 598 -11.88 -11.31 38.52
C VAL A 598 -12.56 -10.72 37.31
N LYS A 599 -13.88 -10.47 37.42
CA LYS A 599 -14.66 -9.75 36.41
C LYS A 599 -15.12 -8.41 36.95
N SER A 600 -14.78 -7.34 36.25
CA SER A 600 -15.27 -5.99 36.51
C SER A 600 -16.21 -5.57 35.38
N ALA A 601 -17.37 -5.00 35.72
CA ALA A 601 -18.41 -4.69 34.74
C ALA A 601 -18.60 -3.18 34.55
N ILE A 602 -18.95 -2.79 33.32
CA ILE A 602 -19.44 -1.46 32.94
C ILE A 602 -20.77 -1.68 32.21
N ALA A 603 -21.83 -1.04 32.71
CA ALA A 603 -23.14 -1.07 32.07
C ALA A 603 -23.27 0.10 31.09
N ILE A 604 -23.62 -0.21 29.84
CA ILE A 604 -23.89 0.79 28.80
C ILE A 604 -25.39 0.76 28.49
N SER A 605 -26.07 1.90 28.68
CA SER A 605 -27.52 2.01 28.45
C SER A 605 -27.86 2.43 27.01
N ASP A 606 -26.96 3.12 26.34
CA ASP A 606 -27.14 3.57 24.96
C ASP A 606 -27.20 2.39 23.98
N THR A 607 -28.25 2.39 23.16
CA THR A 607 -28.46 1.44 22.08
C THR A 607 -27.84 1.96 20.79
N GLY A 608 -27.05 1.12 20.14
CA GLY A 608 -26.35 1.41 18.90
C GLY A 608 -25.54 0.20 18.46
N SER A 609 -24.99 0.26 17.25
CA SER A 609 -24.12 -0.79 16.73
C SER A 609 -22.68 -0.32 16.88
N VAL A 610 -21.83 -1.07 17.58
CA VAL A 610 -20.45 -0.66 17.86
C VAL A 610 -19.67 -0.49 16.54
N ARG A 611 -19.22 0.74 16.27
CA ARG A 611 -18.42 1.15 15.10
C ARG A 611 -16.95 1.38 15.44
N ASP A 612 -16.67 1.78 16.68
CA ASP A 612 -15.33 1.93 17.23
C ASP A 612 -15.30 1.47 18.69
N ILE A 613 -14.13 1.06 19.17
CA ILE A 613 -13.97 0.58 20.54
C ILE A 613 -12.57 0.90 21.06
N GLN A 614 -12.54 1.47 22.26
CA GLN A 614 -11.34 1.75 23.03
C GLN A 614 -11.52 1.24 24.47
N VAL A 615 -10.54 0.51 24.97
CA VAL A 615 -10.49 0.00 26.34
C VAL A 615 -9.23 0.52 27.01
N LYS A 616 -9.36 1.32 28.06
CA LYS A 616 -8.24 1.82 28.83
C LYS A 616 -8.17 1.06 30.15
N ILE A 617 -7.00 0.55 30.50
CA ILE A 617 -6.81 -0.31 31.68
C ILE A 617 -5.69 0.26 32.54
N ASN A 618 -5.94 0.29 33.86
CA ASN A 618 -4.94 0.51 34.89
C ASN A 618 -5.00 -0.64 35.90
N LEU A 619 -3.92 -1.40 36.03
CA LEU A 619 -3.81 -2.45 37.06
C LEU A 619 -2.37 -2.60 37.56
N THR A 620 -2.23 -3.19 38.74
CA THR A 620 -0.94 -3.48 39.38
C THR A 620 -0.89 -4.95 39.78
N HIS A 621 0.25 -5.60 39.58
CA HIS A 621 0.50 -7.01 39.92
C HIS A 621 1.96 -7.19 40.29
N ASP A 622 2.31 -8.19 41.10
CA ASP A 622 3.72 -8.47 41.43
C ASP A 622 4.49 -8.98 40.20
N PHE A 623 3.80 -9.68 39.29
CA PHE A 623 4.33 -10.13 38.01
C PHE A 623 3.24 -10.16 36.92
N LEU A 624 3.27 -9.22 35.97
CA LEU A 624 2.21 -9.11 34.96
C LEU A 624 2.21 -10.22 33.90
N GLY A 625 3.30 -10.97 33.77
CA GLY A 625 3.38 -12.15 32.89
C GLY A 625 2.53 -13.33 33.33
N ASP A 626 1.90 -13.28 34.49
CA ASP A 626 1.00 -14.34 34.94
C ASP A 626 -0.45 -14.10 34.52
N LEU A 627 -0.73 -12.88 34.06
CA LEU A 627 -2.09 -12.45 33.75
C LEU A 627 -2.48 -12.68 32.29
N GLU A 628 -3.74 -13.08 32.10
CA GLU A 628 -4.47 -12.82 30.87
C GLU A 628 -5.62 -11.84 31.13
N ILE A 629 -5.88 -10.97 30.16
CA ILE A 629 -6.95 -9.97 30.23
C ILE A 629 -7.85 -10.09 29.02
N TYR A 630 -9.15 -10.24 29.25
CA TYR A 630 -10.18 -10.35 28.21
C TYR A 630 -11.20 -9.23 28.33
N LEU A 631 -11.73 -8.77 27.19
CA LEU A 631 -12.98 -8.04 27.10
C LEU A 631 -14.11 -9.00 26.75
N ILE A 632 -15.23 -8.91 27.45
CA ILE A 632 -16.46 -9.68 27.20
C ILE A 632 -17.58 -8.70 26.86
N ALA A 633 -18.22 -8.93 25.71
CA ALA A 633 -19.36 -8.17 25.23
C ALA A 633 -20.69 -8.67 25.83
N PRO A 634 -21.79 -7.89 25.78
CA PRO A 634 -23.09 -8.28 26.33
C PRO A 634 -23.68 -9.58 25.77
N ASN A 635 -23.25 -9.99 24.57
CA ASN A 635 -23.63 -11.26 23.95
C ASN A 635 -22.73 -12.45 24.36
N ASN A 636 -21.86 -12.29 25.35
CA ASN A 636 -20.85 -13.24 25.81
C ASN A 636 -19.70 -13.51 24.81
N GLY A 637 -19.61 -12.76 23.70
CA GLY A 637 -18.42 -12.75 22.85
C GLY A 637 -17.22 -12.24 23.63
N ARG A 638 -16.05 -12.89 23.50
CA ARG A 638 -14.83 -12.52 24.23
C ARG A 638 -13.63 -12.31 23.31
N VAL A 639 -12.80 -11.33 23.63
CA VAL A 639 -11.54 -11.02 22.94
C VAL A 639 -10.43 -10.93 23.98
N LEU A 640 -9.30 -11.60 23.72
CA LEU A 640 -8.07 -11.44 24.50
C LEU A 640 -7.47 -10.06 24.19
N LEU A 641 -7.33 -9.22 25.21
CA LEU A 641 -6.66 -7.92 25.11
C LEU A 641 -5.17 -8.07 25.38
N GLN A 642 -4.80 -8.83 26.41
CA GLN A 642 -3.43 -8.99 26.85
C GLN A 642 -3.16 -10.44 27.23
N SER A 643 -2.15 -11.04 26.62
CA SER A 643 -1.62 -12.35 27.01
C SER A 643 -0.46 -12.20 28.01
N ARG A 644 0.03 -13.33 28.49
CA ARG A 644 1.10 -13.52 29.49
C ARG A 644 2.51 -13.06 29.09
N ILE A 645 2.62 -12.06 28.21
CA ILE A 645 3.88 -11.57 27.62
C ILE A 645 4.47 -10.35 28.34
N LEU A 646 3.81 -9.83 29.38
CA LEU A 646 4.24 -8.62 30.09
C LEU A 646 5.41 -8.83 31.08
N GLY A 647 5.77 -10.09 31.36
CA GLY A 647 6.92 -10.46 32.20
C GLY A 647 6.91 -9.82 33.59
N ARG A 648 8.08 -9.35 34.05
CA ARG A 648 8.32 -8.78 35.40
C ARG A 648 7.75 -7.38 35.64
N ARG A 649 6.99 -6.82 34.70
CA ARG A 649 6.37 -5.51 34.92
C ARG A 649 5.37 -5.63 36.07
N THR A 650 5.23 -4.56 36.86
CA THR A 650 4.35 -4.54 38.03
C THR A 650 3.15 -3.61 37.91
N SER A 651 3.11 -2.81 36.84
CA SER A 651 2.02 -1.88 36.55
C SER A 651 1.72 -1.86 35.05
N LEU A 652 0.44 -1.90 34.72
CA LEU A 652 -0.09 -1.81 33.36
C LEU A 652 -1.02 -0.62 33.29
N GLN A 653 -0.61 0.42 32.56
CA GLN A 653 -1.46 1.54 32.18
C GLN A 653 -1.43 1.65 30.66
N THR A 654 -2.49 1.21 29.98
CA THR A 654 -2.51 1.14 28.51
C THR A 654 -3.92 1.32 27.94
N THR A 655 -3.96 1.60 26.64
CA THR A 655 -5.19 1.82 25.88
C THR A 655 -5.22 0.91 24.65
N TYR A 656 -6.16 -0.01 24.64
CA TYR A 656 -6.46 -0.92 23.53
C TYR A 656 -7.45 -0.23 22.58
N THR A 657 -7.14 -0.20 21.29
CA THR A 657 -8.03 0.28 20.23
C THR A 657 -8.08 -0.75 19.11
N VAL A 658 -9.03 -0.64 18.18
CA VAL A 658 -9.04 -1.48 16.97
C VAL A 658 -7.71 -1.40 16.17
N ARG A 659 -7.00 -0.27 16.28
CA ARG A 659 -5.68 -0.07 15.64
C ARG A 659 -4.56 -0.79 16.39
N SER A 660 -4.50 -0.66 17.72
CA SER A 660 -3.44 -1.31 18.50
C SER A 660 -3.70 -2.81 18.70
N HIS A 661 -4.96 -3.24 18.70
CA HIS A 661 -5.39 -4.61 18.99
C HIS A 661 -6.50 -5.06 18.03
N PRO A 662 -6.14 -5.56 16.84
CA PRO A 662 -7.10 -5.91 15.78
C PRO A 662 -8.15 -6.96 16.15
N ALA A 663 -7.91 -7.79 17.18
CA ALA A 663 -8.89 -8.77 17.65
C ALA A 663 -10.19 -8.11 18.14
N LEU A 664 -10.15 -6.84 18.55
CA LEU A 664 -11.32 -6.03 18.90
C LEU A 664 -12.29 -5.83 17.74
N LYS A 665 -11.89 -6.07 16.48
CA LYS A 665 -12.79 -6.05 15.30
C LYS A 665 -13.96 -7.03 15.44
N GLN A 666 -13.79 -8.12 16.20
CA GLN A 666 -14.85 -9.09 16.46
C GLN A 666 -16.01 -8.50 17.27
N MET A 667 -15.76 -7.39 17.97
CA MET A 667 -16.77 -6.68 18.76
C MET A 667 -17.51 -5.60 17.97
N LEU A 668 -17.05 -5.29 16.74
CA LEU A 668 -17.72 -4.34 15.88
C LEU A 668 -19.04 -4.93 15.37
N SER A 669 -19.99 -4.06 15.08
CA SER A 669 -21.37 -4.35 14.71
C SER A 669 -22.25 -4.98 15.80
N LEU A 670 -21.67 -5.37 16.95
CA LEU A 670 -22.45 -5.83 18.11
C LEU A 670 -23.30 -4.69 18.69
N SER A 671 -24.34 -5.05 19.44
CA SER A 671 -25.10 -4.06 20.23
C SER A 671 -24.19 -3.44 21.30
N SER A 672 -24.18 -2.12 21.40
CA SER A 672 -23.49 -1.40 22.47
C SER A 672 -24.15 -1.57 23.83
N GLN A 673 -25.48 -1.74 23.84
CA GLN A 673 -26.28 -1.79 25.06
C GLN A 673 -26.06 -3.10 25.82
N GLY A 674 -25.82 -2.99 27.12
CA GLY A 674 -25.71 -4.11 28.04
C GLY A 674 -24.47 -4.05 28.92
N ASN A 675 -24.18 -5.17 29.57
CA ASN A 675 -23.05 -5.29 30.49
C ASN A 675 -21.80 -5.75 29.74
N TRP A 676 -20.84 -4.86 29.63
CA TRP A 676 -19.48 -5.18 29.19
C TRP A 676 -18.64 -5.56 30.41
N GLN A 677 -17.77 -6.56 30.28
CA GLN A 677 -16.94 -7.02 31.38
C GLN A 677 -15.47 -7.08 30.97
N LEU A 678 -14.60 -6.62 31.85
CA LEU A 678 -13.18 -6.90 31.80
C LEU A 678 -12.90 -8.10 32.72
N TRP A 679 -12.26 -9.13 32.18
CA TRP A 679 -11.95 -10.37 32.90
C TRP A 679 -10.43 -10.54 32.98
N VAL A 680 -9.89 -10.53 34.20
CA VAL A 680 -8.45 -10.68 34.49
C VAL A 680 -8.24 -11.99 35.23
N ILE A 681 -7.34 -12.83 34.74
CA ILE A 681 -7.08 -14.16 35.28
C ILE A 681 -5.59 -14.29 35.58
N ASP A 682 -5.26 -14.73 36.78
CA ASP A 682 -3.91 -15.18 37.12
C ASP A 682 -3.77 -16.70 36.90
N TYR A 683 -2.68 -17.09 36.25
CA TYR A 683 -2.37 -18.48 35.90
C TYR A 683 -1.24 -19.11 36.72
N VAL A 684 -0.57 -18.36 37.61
CA VAL A 684 0.62 -18.81 38.34
C VAL A 684 0.47 -18.44 39.81
N PRO A 685 0.80 -19.36 40.75
CA PRO A 685 0.72 -19.06 42.17
C PRO A 685 1.79 -18.04 42.62
N GLN A 686 1.51 -17.35 43.73
CA GLN A 686 2.38 -16.49 44.56
C GLN A 686 2.33 -15.00 44.27
N ASP A 687 2.26 -14.59 43.01
CA ASP A 687 2.22 -13.18 42.64
C ASP A 687 0.78 -12.66 42.76
N VAL A 688 0.57 -11.50 43.40
CA VAL A 688 -0.77 -10.94 43.62
C VAL A 688 -0.91 -9.56 43.02
N GLY A 689 -2.16 -9.12 42.85
CA GLY A 689 -2.41 -7.76 42.39
C GLY A 689 -3.87 -7.34 42.43
N LYS A 690 -4.14 -6.24 41.74
CA LYS A 690 -5.45 -5.61 41.67
C LYS A 690 -5.68 -4.91 40.34
N LEU A 691 -6.90 -5.01 39.84
CA LEU A 691 -7.42 -4.12 38.82
C LEU A 691 -7.74 -2.79 39.50
N ASN A 692 -7.06 -1.71 39.10
CA ASN A 692 -7.25 -0.40 39.73
C ASN A 692 -8.44 0.34 39.11
N THR A 693 -8.42 0.53 37.79
CA THR A 693 -9.49 1.19 37.03
C THR A 693 -9.53 0.65 35.60
N TRP A 694 -10.69 0.75 34.96
CA TRP A 694 -10.78 0.62 33.51
C TRP A 694 -11.91 1.47 32.92
N GLU A 695 -11.73 1.89 31.68
CA GLU A 695 -12.67 2.71 30.93
C GLU A 695 -12.96 2.03 29.59
N LEU A 696 -14.21 2.13 29.14
CA LEU A 696 -14.69 1.64 27.86
C LEU A 696 -15.31 2.81 27.10
N THR A 697 -14.74 3.13 25.95
CA THR A 697 -15.31 4.08 24.99
C THR A 697 -15.78 3.31 23.77
N LEU A 698 -17.09 3.37 23.48
CA LEU A 698 -17.70 2.81 22.29
C LEU A 698 -18.07 3.95 21.36
N GLY A 699 -17.67 3.85 20.11
CA GLY A 699 -18.27 4.62 19.04
C GLY A 699 -19.47 3.88 18.46
N ILE A 700 -20.64 4.51 18.37
CA ILE A 700 -21.89 3.90 17.86
C ILE A 700 -22.53 4.68 16.72
#